data_AF-A0AB33IL47-F1
#
_entry.id   AF-A0AB33IL47-F1
#
_cell.length_a   1.000
_cell.length_b   1.000
_cell.length_c   1.000
_cell.angle_alpha   90.00
_cell.angle_beta   90.00
_cell.angle_gamma   90.00
#
_symmetry.space_group_name_H-M   'P 1'
#
loop_
_entity.id
_entity.type
_entity.pdbx_description
1 polymer ?
#
loop_
_entity_poly.entity_id
_entity_poly.type
_entity_poly.pdbx_seq_one_letter_code
_entity_poly.pdbx_strand_id
1 'polypeptide(L)'
;MGSKLFRVGKGEATEASDATVRQLEDVWQIVSSALDNYSVRRLGLREHDDVVFTEIGEALRLIISARWMPVPVVSGHLGASIYTDRVICGKRGFEVRSLDRSYVGGIFSFREYPAKTRPGMLNALLSVGFPLVVSQSFGFLTRSQADEKLTLKGNQMVSAGDKATSQIDQLTDAVDKLISNEFVFGSHHLSLAVYADTLAQLGDNAARARARLTDAGAVVVQEGIGLEAAFWSQLPGNWEYRTRPGAINSNNFACFSTFDNFPAGAREGHWGTAIARFRTDGATSYDYVPHVKDVGMTAIFGPIGSGKTTLLTFIMAMMEQALSEVNGAVVFFDKDRGGQLLVLATGGTYLVLKRGVSCGLAPLRGLTNTPEDREFLRQWLTGLIESDGKDTVSSEDAKRLQRGIERQMSYPVEMRSLAGLRQFLMHGPEEGAGARLERWCRGGALGWLFDGETDEVDLSSAITGFDLTAFLDHDEICAPTAAYLLYRIEKVVDGRRFLMSCDEFRAYLLDPKFAAVIDKFLLTVRKNNGMLILATQQPEHVLESKLGSSLVAQCMTKILYPSPTADRHAYITGLSCTEGEYRAVREGMVGDPKRFLMKRENGSVICEFDLSSMPEYIAVLSGRANRANFAERLRAEYGADPSQWLDHFMARYHEAKD
;
A
#
# COMPACT_ATOMS: atom_id res chain seq x y z
N MET A 1 -10.19 -63.85 -23.90
CA MET A 1 -9.03 -63.14 -24.48
C MET A 1 -8.80 -61.89 -23.66
N GLY A 2 -7.67 -61.87 -22.94
CA GLY A 2 -7.46 -61.06 -21.74
C GLY A 2 -7.03 -59.61 -21.98
N SER A 3 -7.46 -58.77 -21.03
CA SER A 3 -7.10 -57.39 -20.78
C SER A 3 -5.59 -57.17 -20.63
N LYS A 4 -5.01 -56.32 -21.48
CA LYS A 4 -3.72 -55.65 -21.20
C LYS A 4 -4.02 -54.35 -20.45
N LEU A 5 -4.33 -54.50 -19.15
CA LEU A 5 -4.35 -53.41 -18.19
C LEU A 5 -2.91 -53.02 -17.84
N PHE A 6 -2.70 -51.71 -17.75
CA PHE A 6 -1.51 -50.98 -17.33
C PHE A 6 -0.59 -51.77 -16.38
N ARG A 7 0.64 -52.02 -16.85
CA ARG A 7 1.74 -52.46 -16.00
C ARG A 7 2.25 -51.24 -15.25
N VAL A 8 1.64 -50.92 -14.12
CA VAL A 8 2.21 -49.97 -13.15
C VAL A 8 3.42 -50.65 -12.55
N GLY A 9 4.62 -50.26 -13.01
CA GLY A 9 5.87 -50.70 -12.42
C GLY A 9 5.94 -50.23 -10.98
N LYS A 10 6.15 -51.15 -10.03
CA LYS A 10 6.72 -50.83 -8.72
C LYS A 10 8.18 -50.43 -8.96
N GLY A 11 8.43 -49.15 -9.22
CA GLY A 11 9.78 -48.60 -9.18
C GLY A 11 10.10 -48.22 -7.73
N GLU A 12 11.23 -48.71 -7.22
CA GLU A 12 11.91 -48.05 -6.09
C GLU A 12 12.09 -46.57 -6.45
N ALA A 13 11.94 -45.67 -5.48
CA ALA A 13 12.24 -44.26 -5.69
C ALA A 13 13.72 -44.16 -6.10
N THR A 14 13.99 -43.90 -7.37
CA THR A 14 15.33 -43.66 -7.87
C THR A 14 15.82 -42.40 -7.18
N GLU A 15 16.76 -42.52 -6.25
CA GLU A 15 17.50 -41.36 -5.76
C GLU A 15 18.11 -40.67 -6.99
N ALA A 16 17.78 -39.38 -7.15
CA ALA A 16 18.32 -38.61 -8.25
C ALA A 16 19.85 -38.58 -8.11
N SER A 17 20.57 -39.00 -9.15
CA SER A 17 22.03 -38.96 -9.10
C SER A 17 22.52 -37.53 -8.84
N ASP A 18 23.62 -37.38 -8.10
CA ASP A 18 24.25 -36.07 -7.87
C ASP A 18 24.50 -35.30 -9.17
N ALA A 19 24.77 -36.02 -10.27
CA ALA A 19 24.93 -35.44 -11.60
C ALA A 19 23.64 -34.79 -12.12
N THR A 20 22.48 -35.44 -11.93
CA THR A 20 21.17 -34.90 -12.31
C THR A 20 20.80 -33.68 -11.48
N VAL A 21 21.09 -33.72 -10.16
CA VAL A 21 20.87 -32.56 -9.28
C VAL A 21 21.71 -31.38 -9.74
N ARG A 22 23.01 -31.59 -10.00
CA ARG A 22 23.89 -30.53 -10.53
C ARG A 22 23.41 -29.96 -11.86
N GLN A 23 22.94 -30.79 -12.79
CA GLN A 23 22.37 -30.30 -14.06
C GLN A 23 21.14 -29.42 -13.83
N LEU A 24 20.27 -29.76 -12.88
CA LEU A 24 19.12 -28.92 -12.53
C LEU A 24 19.54 -27.60 -11.88
N GLU A 25 20.59 -27.62 -11.05
CA GLU A 25 21.17 -26.40 -10.47
C GLU A 25 21.74 -25.47 -11.55
N ASP A 26 22.47 -26.02 -12.52
CA ASP A 26 23.04 -25.23 -13.62
C ASP A 26 21.92 -24.55 -14.45
N VAL A 27 20.85 -25.29 -14.75
CA VAL A 27 19.67 -24.75 -15.45
C VAL A 27 18.99 -23.68 -14.60
N TRP A 28 18.83 -23.91 -13.29
CA TRP A 28 18.26 -22.92 -12.39
C TRP A 28 19.05 -21.62 -12.40
N GLN A 29 20.38 -21.67 -12.31
CA GLN A 29 21.24 -20.46 -12.33
C GLN A 29 21.09 -19.65 -13.62
N ILE A 30 21.00 -20.33 -14.76
CA ILE A 30 20.77 -19.67 -16.06
C ILE A 30 19.41 -18.98 -16.08
N VAL A 31 18.35 -19.70 -15.67
CA VAL A 31 16.97 -19.17 -15.69
C VAL A 31 16.80 -18.03 -14.68
N SER A 32 17.32 -18.17 -13.46
CA SER A 32 17.21 -17.14 -12.42
C SER A 32 17.94 -15.87 -12.82
N SER A 33 19.14 -16.00 -13.41
CA SER A 33 19.90 -14.85 -13.89
C SER A 33 19.20 -14.13 -15.06
N ALA A 34 18.59 -14.89 -15.98
CA ALA A 34 17.84 -14.31 -17.10
C ALA A 34 16.53 -13.63 -16.66
N LEU A 35 15.97 -14.04 -15.51
CA LEU A 35 14.70 -13.54 -14.97
C LEU A 35 14.89 -12.69 -13.70
N ASP A 36 16.08 -12.17 -13.43
CA ASP A 36 16.40 -11.43 -12.20
C ASP A 36 15.47 -10.23 -11.98
N ASN A 37 15.18 -9.49 -13.07
CA ASN A 37 14.24 -8.36 -13.06
C ASN A 37 12.79 -8.74 -12.65
N TYR A 38 12.41 -10.01 -12.76
CA TYR A 38 11.10 -10.52 -12.35
C TYR A 38 11.09 -11.00 -10.89
N SER A 39 12.21 -10.92 -10.18
CA SER A 39 12.34 -11.35 -8.77
C SER A 39 11.88 -12.80 -8.56
N VAL A 40 12.29 -13.71 -9.45
CA VAL A 40 11.92 -15.12 -9.37
C VAL A 40 12.46 -15.75 -8.09
N ARG A 41 11.62 -16.57 -7.44
CA ARG A 41 11.98 -17.31 -6.24
C ARG A 41 11.92 -18.80 -6.50
N ARG A 42 12.92 -19.53 -6.02
CA ARG A 42 12.90 -20.99 -6.00
C ARG A 42 11.89 -21.49 -4.96
N LEU A 43 10.96 -22.33 -5.40
CA LEU A 43 10.04 -23.03 -4.51
C LEU A 43 10.77 -24.15 -3.76
N GLY A 44 10.50 -24.28 -2.47
CA GLY A 44 11.19 -25.22 -1.59
C GLY A 44 10.24 -25.92 -0.61
N LEU A 45 10.78 -26.23 0.56
CA LEU A 45 10.04 -26.77 1.69
C LEU A 45 9.80 -25.65 2.70
N ARG A 46 8.63 -25.64 3.33
CA ARG A 46 8.30 -24.73 4.43
C ARG A 46 7.82 -25.55 5.62
N GLU A 47 8.22 -25.17 6.82
CA GLU A 47 7.79 -25.81 8.05
C GLU A 47 6.78 -24.90 8.78
N HIS A 48 5.70 -25.49 9.27
CA HIS A 48 4.69 -24.81 10.06
C HIS A 48 4.02 -25.81 11.00
N ASP A 49 3.98 -25.50 12.30
CA ASP A 49 3.42 -26.35 13.35
C ASP A 49 3.93 -27.81 13.28
N ASP A 50 5.25 -27.99 13.21
CA ASP A 50 5.95 -29.29 13.10
C ASP A 50 5.59 -30.13 11.85
N VAL A 51 4.94 -29.53 10.84
CA VAL A 51 4.61 -30.15 9.56
C VAL A 51 5.41 -29.50 8.44
N VAL A 52 6.08 -30.33 7.64
CA VAL A 52 6.80 -29.88 6.44
C VAL A 52 5.86 -29.91 5.23
N PHE A 53 5.74 -28.78 4.56
CA PHE A 53 4.96 -28.58 3.34
C PHE A 53 5.87 -28.36 2.14
N THR A 54 5.42 -28.80 0.96
CA THR A 54 6.12 -28.61 -0.31
C THR A 54 5.48 -27.51 -1.14
N GLU A 55 6.19 -26.41 -1.36
CA GLU A 55 5.69 -25.30 -2.19
C GLU A 55 5.53 -25.71 -3.66
N ILE A 56 6.32 -26.68 -4.14
CA ILE A 56 6.16 -27.26 -5.48
C ILE A 56 4.82 -27.99 -5.57
N GLY A 57 4.47 -28.80 -4.57
CA GLY A 57 3.17 -29.47 -4.51
C GLY A 57 2.01 -28.47 -4.45
N GLU A 58 2.15 -27.41 -3.65
CA GLU A 58 1.17 -26.32 -3.57
C GLU A 58 0.94 -25.64 -4.92
N ALA A 59 2.02 -25.33 -5.66
CA ALA A 59 1.94 -24.74 -6.98
C ALA A 59 1.27 -25.67 -8.01
N LEU A 60 1.66 -26.95 -8.04
CA LEU A 60 1.06 -27.94 -8.94
C LEU A 60 -0.44 -28.16 -8.64
N ARG A 61 -0.80 -28.19 -7.35
CA ARG A 61 -2.20 -28.28 -6.92
C ARG A 61 -2.99 -27.03 -7.31
N LEU A 62 -2.41 -25.84 -7.14
CA LEU A 62 -3.03 -24.58 -7.54
C LEU A 62 -3.35 -24.57 -9.04
N ILE A 63 -2.48 -25.11 -9.90
CA ILE A 63 -2.71 -25.22 -11.35
C ILE A 63 -3.96 -26.04 -11.68
N ILE A 64 -4.17 -27.18 -11.02
CA ILE A 64 -5.29 -28.09 -11.36
C ILE A 64 -6.61 -27.75 -10.66
N SER A 65 -6.56 -27.02 -9.54
CA SER A 65 -7.74 -26.70 -8.73
C SER A 65 -8.13 -25.22 -8.77
N ALA A 66 -7.26 -24.34 -9.28
CA ALA A 66 -7.34 -22.88 -9.14
C ALA A 66 -7.50 -22.41 -7.68
N ARG A 67 -7.09 -23.25 -6.72
CA ARG A 67 -7.21 -22.99 -5.28
C ARG A 67 -5.92 -23.37 -4.57
N TRP A 68 -5.33 -22.40 -3.87
CA TRP A 68 -4.17 -22.66 -3.04
C TRP A 68 -4.60 -23.44 -1.81
N MET A 69 -3.89 -24.53 -1.49
CA MET A 69 -3.94 -25.21 -0.20
C MET A 69 -2.54 -25.71 0.15
N PRO A 70 -2.20 -25.78 1.45
CA PRO A 70 -1.00 -26.45 1.91
C PRO A 70 -0.92 -27.90 1.42
N VAL A 71 0.25 -28.32 0.95
CA VAL A 71 0.50 -29.71 0.54
C VAL A 71 1.62 -30.28 1.41
N PRO A 72 1.32 -31.21 2.35
CA PRO A 72 2.34 -31.80 3.20
C PRO A 72 3.28 -32.69 2.39
N VAL A 73 4.54 -32.77 2.82
CA VAL A 73 5.47 -33.77 2.31
C VAL A 73 4.96 -35.16 2.72
N VAL A 74 4.95 -36.09 1.77
CA VAL A 74 4.52 -37.47 2.00
C VAL A 74 5.66 -38.44 1.67
N SER A 75 5.58 -39.65 2.21
CA SER A 75 6.52 -40.74 1.89
C SER A 75 6.31 -41.40 0.52
N GLY A 76 5.32 -40.93 -0.26
CA GLY A 76 4.96 -41.47 -1.58
C GLY A 76 5.19 -40.49 -2.73
N HIS A 77 4.63 -40.80 -3.91
CA HIS A 77 4.72 -39.91 -5.06
C HIS A 77 3.98 -38.59 -4.82
N LEU A 78 4.59 -37.47 -5.21
CA LEU A 78 3.99 -36.13 -5.13
C LEU A 78 2.61 -36.06 -5.82
N GLY A 79 2.41 -36.85 -6.89
CA GLY A 79 1.12 -36.99 -7.57
C GLY A 79 -0.03 -37.37 -6.64
N ALA A 80 0.21 -38.24 -5.65
CA ALA A 80 -0.79 -38.65 -4.68
C ALA A 80 -1.13 -37.53 -3.67
N SER A 81 -0.20 -36.62 -3.38
CA SER A 81 -0.42 -35.47 -2.49
C SER A 81 -1.16 -34.32 -3.16
N ILE A 82 -0.92 -34.11 -4.45
CA ILE A 82 -1.54 -32.99 -5.17
C ILE A 82 -2.93 -33.35 -5.69
N TYR A 83 -3.19 -34.63 -6.02
CA TYR A 83 -4.49 -35.09 -6.51
C TYR A 83 -5.41 -35.51 -5.36
N THR A 84 -5.81 -34.53 -4.56
CA THR A 84 -6.74 -34.69 -3.43
C THR A 84 -8.21 -34.51 -3.83
N ASP A 85 -8.45 -33.77 -4.91
CA ASP A 85 -9.80 -33.50 -5.42
C ASP A 85 -10.12 -34.43 -6.59
N ARG A 86 -11.32 -34.98 -6.63
CA ARG A 86 -11.75 -35.82 -7.75
C ARG A 86 -12.16 -34.94 -8.92
N VAL A 87 -11.46 -35.07 -10.05
CA VAL A 87 -11.78 -34.37 -11.29
C VAL A 87 -12.61 -35.28 -12.20
N ILE A 88 -13.73 -34.77 -12.70
CA ILE A 88 -14.65 -35.48 -13.59
C ILE A 88 -14.81 -34.66 -14.87
N CYS A 89 -14.30 -35.17 -15.99
CA CYS A 89 -14.43 -34.51 -17.28
C CYS A 89 -15.72 -34.93 -17.98
N GLY A 90 -16.56 -33.95 -18.34
CA GLY A 90 -17.80 -34.14 -19.09
C GLY A 90 -17.76 -33.46 -20.46
N LYS A 91 -18.88 -33.51 -21.19
CA LYS A 91 -18.97 -32.93 -22.55
C LYS A 91 -19.00 -31.39 -22.58
N ARG A 92 -19.44 -30.75 -21.50
CA ARG A 92 -19.67 -29.29 -21.41
C ARG A 92 -18.63 -28.57 -20.54
N GLY A 93 -17.71 -29.32 -19.94
CA GLY A 93 -16.79 -28.84 -18.91
C GLY A 93 -16.40 -29.97 -17.96
N PHE A 94 -15.57 -29.64 -16.98
CA PHE A 94 -15.15 -30.55 -15.92
C PHE A 94 -15.75 -30.12 -14.57
N GLU A 95 -15.84 -31.06 -13.64
CA GLU A 95 -16.23 -30.83 -12.26
C GLU A 95 -15.06 -31.23 -11.36
N VAL A 96 -14.69 -30.37 -10.42
CA VAL A 96 -13.74 -30.66 -9.36
C VAL A 96 -14.52 -30.84 -8.06
N ARG A 97 -14.46 -32.04 -7.50
CA ARG A 97 -15.09 -32.38 -6.22
C ARG A 97 -14.04 -32.41 -5.12
N SER A 98 -14.09 -31.40 -4.27
CA SER A 98 -13.32 -31.33 -3.03
C SER A 98 -14.14 -31.83 -1.85
N LEU A 99 -13.55 -31.85 -0.66
CA LEU A 99 -14.19 -32.33 0.57
C LEU A 99 -15.35 -31.42 1.01
N ASP A 100 -15.18 -30.10 0.89
CA ASP A 100 -16.10 -29.08 1.36
C ASP A 100 -17.06 -28.58 0.27
N ARG A 101 -16.69 -28.71 -1.00
CA ARG A 101 -17.45 -28.18 -2.14
C ARG A 101 -17.14 -28.85 -3.46
N SER A 102 -18.06 -28.68 -4.41
CA SER A 102 -17.84 -29.00 -5.82
C SER A 102 -17.96 -27.73 -6.66
N TYR A 103 -17.15 -27.63 -7.71
CA TYR A 103 -17.15 -26.50 -8.64
C TYR A 103 -16.82 -26.98 -10.04
N VAL A 104 -17.15 -26.16 -11.04
CA VAL A 104 -17.08 -26.55 -12.45
C VAL A 104 -16.09 -25.67 -13.20
N GLY A 105 -15.59 -26.18 -14.33
CA GLY A 105 -14.74 -25.40 -15.21
C GLY A 105 -14.82 -25.81 -16.67
N GLY A 106 -14.26 -24.96 -17.52
CA GLY A 106 -14.14 -25.19 -18.96
C GLY A 106 -12.77 -24.72 -19.44
N ILE A 107 -12.24 -25.38 -20.49
CA ILE A 107 -10.91 -25.09 -21.01
C ILE A 107 -11.02 -24.53 -22.43
N PHE A 108 -10.24 -23.50 -22.70
CA PHE A 108 -10.08 -22.89 -24.01
C PHE A 108 -8.67 -23.11 -24.55
N SER A 109 -8.58 -23.29 -25.85
CA SER A 109 -7.33 -23.41 -26.58
C SER A 109 -7.36 -22.59 -27.86
N PHE A 110 -6.18 -22.26 -28.38
CA PHE A 110 -6.08 -21.62 -29.68
C PHE A 110 -6.42 -22.60 -30.80
N ARG A 111 -7.38 -22.21 -31.63
CA ARG A 111 -7.62 -22.83 -32.94
C ARG A 111 -6.70 -22.18 -33.97
N GLU A 112 -6.59 -20.86 -33.95
CA GLU A 112 -5.69 -20.09 -34.81
C GLU A 112 -5.00 -19.01 -33.98
N TYR A 113 -3.71 -18.82 -34.24
CA TYR A 113 -2.89 -17.83 -33.55
C TYR A 113 -3.17 -16.42 -34.09
N PRO A 114 -3.02 -15.37 -33.25
CA PRO A 114 -3.06 -13.98 -33.70
C PRO A 114 -2.10 -13.69 -34.84
N ALA A 115 -2.55 -12.91 -35.82
CA ALA A 115 -1.73 -12.49 -36.96
C ALA A 115 -0.53 -11.60 -36.54
N LYS A 116 -0.65 -10.89 -35.42
CA LYS A 116 0.42 -10.11 -34.80
C LYS A 116 0.43 -10.37 -33.31
N THR A 117 1.62 -10.56 -32.74
CA THR A 117 1.82 -10.71 -31.30
C THR A 117 2.45 -9.45 -30.74
N ARG A 118 2.08 -9.07 -29.52
CA ARG A 118 2.69 -7.96 -28.78
C ARG A 118 2.79 -8.32 -27.30
N PRO A 119 3.81 -7.83 -26.58
CA PRO A 119 3.87 -7.96 -25.13
C PRO A 119 2.57 -7.47 -24.46
N GLY A 120 2.13 -8.19 -23.42
CA GLY A 120 0.95 -7.83 -22.63
C GLY A 120 -0.40 -8.08 -23.30
N MET A 121 -0.45 -8.76 -24.45
CA MET A 121 -1.70 -9.01 -25.16
C MET A 121 -2.70 -9.89 -24.39
N LEU A 122 -2.23 -10.64 -23.39
CA LEU A 122 -3.06 -11.47 -22.50
C LEU A 122 -3.41 -10.77 -21.18
N ASN A 123 -2.91 -9.55 -20.91
CA ASN A 123 -3.05 -8.89 -19.60
C ASN A 123 -4.51 -8.58 -19.25
N ALA A 124 -5.40 -8.47 -20.24
CA ALA A 124 -6.83 -8.33 -20.01
C ALA A 124 -7.46 -9.53 -19.26
N LEU A 125 -6.79 -10.69 -19.25
CA LEU A 125 -7.18 -11.85 -18.45
C LEU A 125 -6.86 -11.65 -16.96
N LEU A 126 -5.85 -10.84 -16.62
CA LEU A 126 -5.45 -10.63 -15.22
C LEU A 126 -6.52 -9.88 -14.42
N SER A 127 -7.33 -9.06 -15.08
CA SER A 127 -8.38 -8.22 -14.45
C SER A 127 -9.78 -8.85 -14.48
N VAL A 128 -9.92 -10.13 -14.83
CA VAL A 128 -11.25 -10.77 -14.84
C VAL A 128 -11.66 -11.14 -13.42
N GLY A 129 -12.93 -10.91 -13.10
CA GLY A 129 -13.49 -11.18 -11.77
C GLY A 129 -13.88 -12.63 -11.52
N PHE A 130 -13.10 -13.61 -12.00
CA PHE A 130 -13.34 -15.03 -11.77
C PHE A 130 -12.04 -15.86 -11.79
N PRO A 131 -11.98 -17.01 -11.10
CA PRO A 131 -10.78 -17.83 -11.06
C PRO A 131 -10.47 -18.43 -12.43
N LEU A 132 -9.19 -18.37 -12.83
CA LEU A 132 -8.70 -18.95 -14.06
C LEU A 132 -7.28 -19.49 -13.89
N VAL A 133 -6.86 -20.33 -14.82
CA VAL A 133 -5.48 -20.81 -14.97
C VAL A 133 -5.10 -20.69 -16.44
N VAL A 134 -4.08 -19.88 -16.74
CA VAL A 134 -3.43 -19.86 -18.05
C VAL A 134 -2.17 -20.70 -17.96
N SER A 135 -2.13 -21.80 -18.71
CA SER A 135 -0.93 -22.62 -18.85
C SER A 135 -0.39 -22.53 -20.27
N GLN A 136 0.91 -22.31 -20.39
CA GLN A 136 1.64 -22.25 -21.64
C GLN A 136 2.81 -23.23 -21.59
N SER A 137 3.02 -23.96 -22.68
CA SER A 137 4.20 -24.82 -22.84
C SER A 137 4.87 -24.56 -24.18
N PHE A 138 6.19 -24.49 -24.19
CA PHE A 138 6.99 -24.26 -25.38
C PHE A 138 8.11 -25.30 -25.46
N GLY A 139 8.01 -26.21 -26.43
CA GLY A 139 9.04 -27.21 -26.69
C GLY A 139 9.85 -26.81 -27.92
N PHE A 140 11.16 -26.62 -27.78
CA PHE A 140 12.03 -26.28 -28.91
C PHE A 140 11.99 -27.35 -30.00
N LEU A 141 11.87 -26.92 -31.26
CA LEU A 141 12.03 -27.79 -32.42
C LEU A 141 13.49 -27.77 -32.87
N THR A 142 13.96 -28.87 -33.45
CA THR A 142 15.26 -28.85 -34.12
C THR A 142 15.18 -27.96 -35.37
N ARG A 143 16.33 -27.43 -35.83
CA ARG A 143 16.37 -26.61 -37.05
C ARG A 143 15.76 -27.34 -38.25
N SER A 144 16.06 -28.63 -38.40
CA SER A 144 15.51 -29.46 -39.49
C SER A 144 13.98 -29.59 -39.39
N GLN A 145 13.43 -29.79 -38.19
CA GLN A 145 11.97 -29.86 -38.01
C GLN A 145 11.27 -28.54 -38.29
N ALA A 146 11.91 -27.41 -37.95
CA ALA A 146 11.37 -26.09 -38.20
C ALA A 146 11.40 -25.73 -39.69
N ASP A 147 12.52 -26.00 -40.35
CA ASP A 147 12.70 -25.81 -41.80
C ASP A 147 11.68 -26.64 -42.61
N GLU A 148 11.51 -27.93 -42.28
CA GLU A 148 10.54 -28.80 -42.92
C GLU A 148 9.11 -28.23 -42.81
N LYS A 149 8.74 -27.72 -41.63
CA LYS A 149 7.41 -27.13 -41.41
C LYS A 149 7.19 -25.83 -42.20
N LEU A 150 8.18 -24.95 -42.26
CA LEU A 150 8.09 -23.70 -43.01
C LEU A 150 8.02 -23.97 -44.51
N THR A 151 8.90 -24.85 -45.01
CA THR A 151 8.94 -25.25 -46.42
C THR A 151 7.66 -25.94 -46.84
N LEU A 152 7.12 -26.87 -46.03
CA LEU A 152 5.85 -27.52 -46.30
C LEU A 152 4.71 -26.50 -46.39
N LYS A 153 4.66 -25.53 -45.47
CA LYS A 153 3.63 -24.49 -45.48
C LYS A 153 3.75 -23.58 -46.71
N GLY A 154 4.96 -23.20 -47.09
CA GLY A 154 5.22 -22.45 -48.32
C GLY A 154 4.74 -23.21 -49.56
N ASN A 155 5.10 -24.49 -49.67
CA ASN A 155 4.71 -25.35 -50.80
C ASN A 155 3.18 -25.54 -50.88
N GLN A 156 2.50 -25.65 -49.74
CA GLN A 156 1.03 -25.72 -49.70
C GLN A 156 0.37 -24.44 -50.20
N MET A 157 0.91 -23.27 -49.85
CA MET A 157 0.38 -21.97 -50.30
C MET A 157 0.60 -21.76 -51.81
N VAL A 158 1.77 -22.13 -52.32
CA VAL A 158 2.07 -22.13 -53.76
C VAL A 158 1.13 -23.08 -54.52
N SER A 159 0.93 -24.30 -54.01
CA SER A 159 0.11 -25.32 -54.66
C SER A 159 -1.40 -25.01 -54.62
N ALA A 160 -1.87 -24.29 -53.60
CA ALA A 160 -3.26 -23.84 -53.50
C ALA A 160 -3.61 -22.69 -54.44
N GLY A 161 -2.64 -22.17 -55.21
CA GLY A 161 -2.84 -21.00 -56.07
C GLY A 161 -3.11 -19.72 -55.27
N ASP A 162 -2.59 -19.64 -54.04
CA ASP A 162 -2.79 -18.51 -53.16
C ASP A 162 -2.10 -17.26 -53.74
N LYS A 163 -2.85 -16.16 -53.90
CA LYS A 163 -2.35 -14.91 -54.52
C LYS A 163 -1.48 -14.07 -53.55
N ALA A 164 -1.24 -14.55 -52.34
CA ALA A 164 -0.48 -13.84 -51.31
C ALA A 164 1.06 -13.99 -51.47
N THR A 165 1.63 -13.46 -52.55
CA THR A 165 3.10 -13.46 -52.80
C THR A 165 3.90 -12.96 -51.59
N SER A 166 3.42 -11.91 -50.93
CA SER A 166 4.08 -11.37 -49.73
C SER A 166 4.19 -12.36 -48.56
N GLN A 167 3.26 -13.32 -48.43
CA GLN A 167 3.31 -14.33 -47.36
C GLN A 167 4.31 -15.44 -47.69
N ILE A 168 4.48 -15.76 -48.97
CA ILE A 168 5.51 -16.70 -49.44
C ILE A 168 6.90 -16.10 -49.20
N ASP A 169 7.11 -14.83 -49.59
CA ASP A 169 8.37 -14.13 -49.35
C ASP A 169 8.70 -14.05 -47.86
N GLN A 170 7.70 -13.81 -47.00
CA GLN A 170 7.88 -13.83 -45.53
C GLN A 170 8.27 -15.21 -44.99
N LEU A 171 7.77 -16.30 -45.58
CA LEU A 171 8.18 -17.65 -45.19
C LEU A 171 9.63 -17.93 -45.58
N THR A 172 10.06 -17.48 -46.75
CA THR A 172 11.46 -17.59 -47.19
C THR A 172 12.39 -16.78 -46.27
N ASP A 173 12.06 -15.52 -45.99
CA ASP A 173 12.80 -14.68 -45.03
C ASP A 173 12.84 -15.32 -43.63
N ALA A 174 11.76 -15.96 -43.20
CA ALA A 174 11.74 -16.69 -41.92
C ALA A 174 12.67 -17.91 -41.91
N VAL A 175 12.85 -18.62 -43.03
CA VAL A 175 13.83 -19.71 -43.15
C VAL A 175 15.25 -19.14 -43.05
N ASP A 176 15.54 -18.03 -43.73
CA ASP A 176 16.86 -17.38 -43.66
C ASP A 176 17.19 -16.92 -42.24
N LYS A 177 16.22 -16.31 -41.54
CA LYS A 177 16.35 -15.90 -40.13
C LYS A 177 16.52 -17.05 -39.15
N LEU A 178 15.90 -18.20 -39.44
CA LEU A 178 16.11 -19.43 -38.68
C LEU A 178 17.55 -19.95 -38.85
N ILE A 179 18.10 -19.84 -40.06
CA ILE A 179 19.49 -20.23 -40.36
C ILE A 179 20.48 -19.28 -39.68
N SER A 180 20.17 -17.97 -39.66
CA SER A 180 21.01 -16.94 -39.01
C SER A 180 20.97 -16.94 -37.48
N ASN A 181 20.10 -17.77 -36.86
CA ASN A 181 19.84 -17.81 -35.40
C ASN A 181 19.24 -16.53 -34.81
N GLU A 182 18.47 -15.78 -35.60
CA GLU A 182 17.73 -14.62 -35.09
C GLU A 182 16.58 -15.02 -34.16
N PHE A 183 15.99 -16.19 -34.36
CA PHE A 183 15.01 -16.79 -33.46
C PHE A 183 15.07 -18.31 -33.51
N VAL A 184 14.38 -18.96 -32.58
CA VAL A 184 14.15 -20.41 -32.60
C VAL A 184 12.66 -20.72 -32.75
N PHE A 185 12.35 -21.82 -33.43
CA PHE A 185 10.98 -22.33 -33.53
C PHE A 185 10.68 -23.33 -32.41
N GLY A 186 9.44 -23.33 -31.96
CA GLY A 186 8.96 -24.28 -30.96
C GLY A 186 7.51 -24.67 -31.15
N SER A 187 7.17 -25.82 -30.60
CA SER A 187 5.82 -26.29 -30.42
C SER A 187 5.22 -25.63 -29.18
N HIS A 188 4.44 -24.58 -29.40
CA HIS A 188 3.71 -23.87 -28.37
C HIS A 188 2.31 -24.45 -28.16
N HIS A 189 1.85 -24.45 -26.92
CA HIS A 189 0.48 -24.78 -26.54
C HIS A 189 0.02 -23.83 -25.45
N LEU A 190 -1.21 -23.35 -25.58
CA LEU A 190 -1.88 -22.52 -24.58
C LEU A 190 -3.21 -23.16 -24.21
N SER A 191 -3.44 -23.25 -22.90
CA SER A 191 -4.73 -23.62 -22.32
C SER A 191 -5.16 -22.55 -21.31
N LEU A 192 -6.41 -22.12 -21.41
CA LEU A 192 -7.05 -21.24 -20.44
C LEU A 192 -8.20 -22.02 -19.78
N ALA A 193 -8.00 -22.47 -18.55
CA ALA A 193 -9.07 -23.03 -17.74
C ALA A 193 -9.79 -21.91 -16.98
N VAL A 194 -11.12 -21.91 -17.04
CA VAL A 194 -12.00 -20.96 -16.35
C VAL A 194 -12.88 -21.74 -15.38
N TYR A 195 -13.04 -21.22 -14.16
CA TYR A 195 -13.76 -21.90 -13.09
C TYR A 195 -14.98 -21.09 -12.63
N ALA A 196 -15.99 -21.78 -12.09
CA ALA A 196 -17.18 -21.19 -11.49
C ALA A 196 -17.82 -22.15 -10.48
N ASP A 197 -18.66 -21.64 -9.58
CA ASP A 197 -19.37 -22.49 -8.60
C ASP A 197 -20.55 -23.23 -9.24
N THR A 198 -21.12 -22.70 -10.33
CA THR A 198 -22.25 -23.30 -11.04
C THR A 198 -22.05 -23.32 -12.56
N LEU A 199 -22.75 -24.22 -13.26
CA LEU A 199 -22.72 -24.29 -14.73
C LEU A 199 -23.26 -23.02 -15.40
N ALA A 200 -24.21 -22.33 -14.77
CA ALA A 200 -24.75 -21.07 -15.28
C ALA A 200 -23.67 -19.98 -15.28
N GLN A 201 -23.04 -19.75 -14.12
CA GLN A 201 -21.92 -18.82 -13.98
C GLN A 201 -20.74 -19.19 -14.87
N LEU A 202 -20.48 -20.49 -15.08
CA LEU A 202 -19.44 -20.95 -15.99
C LEU A 202 -19.70 -20.46 -17.42
N GLY A 203 -20.96 -20.45 -17.87
CA GLY A 203 -21.34 -19.92 -19.20
C GLY A 203 -20.97 -18.44 -19.36
N ASP A 204 -21.27 -17.63 -18.35
CA ASP A 204 -20.96 -16.19 -18.36
C ASP A 204 -19.45 -15.93 -18.29
N ASN A 205 -18.74 -16.62 -17.39
CA ASN A 205 -17.29 -16.51 -17.26
C ASN A 205 -16.58 -16.98 -18.54
N ALA A 206 -17.05 -18.09 -19.13
CA ALA A 206 -16.58 -18.63 -20.41
C ALA A 206 -16.74 -17.62 -21.55
N ALA A 207 -17.90 -16.96 -21.65
CA ALA A 207 -18.15 -15.94 -22.66
C ALA A 207 -17.20 -14.75 -22.51
N ARG A 208 -17.01 -14.25 -21.28
CA ARG A 208 -16.09 -13.16 -20.97
C ARG A 208 -14.63 -13.53 -21.26
N ALA A 209 -14.19 -14.71 -20.85
CA ALA A 209 -12.83 -15.20 -21.09
C ALA A 209 -12.54 -15.35 -22.59
N ARG A 210 -13.50 -15.92 -23.34
CA ARG A 210 -13.42 -16.04 -24.80
C ARG A 210 -13.29 -14.66 -25.46
N ALA A 211 -14.13 -13.70 -25.06
CA ALA A 211 -14.07 -12.34 -25.58
C ALA A 211 -12.68 -11.72 -25.37
N ARG A 212 -12.08 -11.84 -24.18
CA ARG A 212 -10.72 -11.32 -23.90
C ARG A 212 -9.64 -11.95 -24.78
N LEU A 213 -9.70 -13.26 -25.01
CA LEU A 213 -8.75 -13.92 -25.91
C LEU A 213 -8.98 -13.55 -27.38
N THR A 214 -10.24 -13.31 -27.79
CA THR A 214 -10.57 -12.83 -29.14
C THR A 214 -10.13 -11.37 -29.35
N ASP A 215 -10.24 -10.51 -28.34
CA ASP A 215 -9.71 -9.14 -28.36
C ASP A 215 -8.18 -9.13 -28.54
N ALA A 216 -7.49 -10.16 -28.06
CA ALA A 216 -6.07 -10.39 -28.30
C ALA A 216 -5.75 -10.89 -29.74
N GLY A 217 -6.78 -11.08 -30.58
CA GLY A 217 -6.65 -11.49 -31.98
C GLY A 217 -6.60 -12.99 -32.22
N ALA A 218 -6.80 -13.82 -31.19
CA ALA A 218 -6.80 -15.28 -31.34
C ALA A 218 -8.18 -15.83 -31.73
N VAL A 219 -8.19 -16.89 -32.54
CA VAL A 219 -9.40 -17.69 -32.74
C VAL A 219 -9.40 -18.79 -31.70
N VAL A 220 -10.39 -18.74 -30.81
CA VAL A 220 -10.43 -19.56 -29.60
C VAL A 220 -11.52 -20.61 -29.72
N VAL A 221 -11.23 -21.83 -29.27
CA VAL A 221 -12.21 -22.91 -29.18
C VAL A 221 -12.27 -23.43 -27.75
N GLN A 222 -13.48 -23.76 -27.29
CA GLN A 222 -13.68 -24.47 -26.03
C GLN A 222 -13.44 -25.97 -26.27
N GLU A 223 -12.60 -26.58 -25.43
CA GLU A 223 -12.31 -27.99 -25.52
C GLU A 223 -13.51 -28.84 -25.10
N GLY A 224 -13.80 -29.85 -25.93
CA GLY A 224 -14.89 -30.81 -25.73
C GLY A 224 -14.32 -32.22 -25.62
N ILE A 225 -14.09 -32.87 -26.76
CA ILE A 225 -13.49 -34.22 -26.81
C ILE A 225 -12.09 -34.25 -26.16
N GLY A 226 -11.29 -33.21 -26.40
CA GLY A 226 -9.95 -33.07 -25.84
C GLY A 226 -9.91 -32.52 -24.42
N LEU A 227 -11.04 -32.34 -23.73
CA LEU A 227 -11.10 -31.63 -22.46
C LEU A 227 -10.21 -32.26 -21.38
N GLU A 228 -10.25 -33.58 -21.24
CA GLU A 228 -9.46 -34.28 -20.22
C GLU A 228 -7.95 -34.17 -20.51
N ALA A 229 -7.55 -34.34 -21.76
CA ALA A 229 -6.16 -34.13 -22.17
C ALA A 229 -5.73 -32.67 -21.92
N ALA A 230 -6.57 -31.70 -22.30
CA ALA A 230 -6.31 -30.29 -22.07
C ALA A 230 -6.16 -29.98 -20.56
N PHE A 231 -6.99 -30.57 -19.71
CA PHE A 231 -6.92 -30.40 -18.25
C PHE A 231 -5.57 -30.87 -17.70
N TRP A 232 -5.15 -32.09 -18.05
CA TRP A 232 -3.90 -32.66 -17.57
C TRP A 232 -2.66 -32.02 -18.18
N SER A 233 -2.77 -31.47 -19.40
CA SER A 233 -1.67 -30.76 -20.06
C SER A 233 -1.27 -29.46 -19.35
N GLN A 234 -2.10 -28.94 -18.44
CA GLN A 234 -1.78 -27.76 -17.64
C GLN A 234 -0.58 -28.00 -16.71
N LEU A 235 -0.37 -29.25 -16.27
CA LEU A 235 0.76 -29.63 -15.43
C LEU A 235 2.07 -29.68 -16.24
N PRO A 236 3.18 -29.15 -15.71
CA PRO A 236 4.49 -29.21 -16.38
C PRO A 236 4.90 -30.65 -16.72
N GLY A 237 5.46 -30.86 -17.91
CA GLY A 237 5.97 -32.16 -18.36
C GLY A 237 4.94 -33.07 -19.06
N ASN A 238 3.66 -32.73 -19.02
CA ASN A 238 2.58 -33.52 -19.64
C ASN A 238 2.45 -33.25 -21.17
N TRP A 239 3.55 -33.42 -21.91
CA TRP A 239 3.67 -33.06 -23.32
C TRP A 239 2.71 -33.80 -24.26
N GLU A 240 2.40 -35.06 -23.95
CA GLU A 240 1.53 -35.94 -24.77
C GLU A 240 0.06 -35.52 -24.73
N TYR A 241 -0.37 -34.80 -23.69
CA TYR A 241 -1.76 -34.40 -23.48
C TYR A 241 -2.11 -33.04 -24.10
N ARG A 242 -1.13 -32.34 -24.68
CA ARG A 242 -1.34 -30.99 -25.23
C ARG A 242 -2.29 -31.02 -26.43
N THR A 243 -3.41 -30.33 -26.30
CA THR A 243 -4.40 -30.18 -27.36
C THR A 243 -4.03 -29.02 -28.30
N ARG A 244 -3.98 -29.25 -29.62
CA ARG A 244 -3.73 -28.18 -30.63
C ARG A 244 -2.38 -27.43 -30.47
N PRO A 245 -1.24 -28.14 -30.35
CA PRO A 245 0.06 -27.46 -30.37
C PRO A 245 0.27 -26.75 -31.72
N GLY A 246 0.72 -25.49 -31.68
CA GLY A 246 1.09 -24.70 -32.84
C GLY A 246 2.59 -24.49 -32.94
N ALA A 247 3.13 -24.39 -34.16
CA ALA A 247 4.52 -24.00 -34.36
C ALA A 247 4.62 -22.47 -34.42
N ILE A 248 5.34 -21.86 -33.48
CA ILE A 248 5.61 -20.43 -33.43
C ILE A 248 7.10 -20.18 -33.14
N ASN A 249 7.60 -18.98 -33.41
CA ASN A 249 8.95 -18.61 -33.04
C ASN A 249 9.05 -18.08 -31.59
N SER A 250 10.26 -17.98 -31.08
CA SER A 250 10.56 -17.50 -29.72
C SER A 250 10.08 -16.08 -29.46
N ASN A 251 10.08 -15.21 -30.46
CA ASN A 251 9.59 -13.83 -30.32
C ASN A 251 8.07 -13.79 -30.09
N ASN A 252 7.31 -14.64 -30.79
CA ASN A 252 5.89 -14.79 -30.56
C ASN A 252 5.61 -15.38 -29.17
N PHE A 253 6.38 -16.40 -28.77
CA PHE A 253 6.25 -16.99 -27.44
C PHE A 253 6.50 -15.96 -26.33
N ALA A 254 7.57 -15.17 -26.45
CA ALA A 254 7.87 -14.08 -25.50
C ALA A 254 6.73 -13.05 -25.40
N CYS A 255 6.02 -12.77 -26.49
CA CYS A 255 4.85 -11.88 -26.46
C CYS A 255 3.66 -12.46 -25.69
N PHE A 256 3.50 -13.79 -25.63
CA PHE A 256 2.45 -14.45 -24.84
C PHE A 256 2.85 -14.67 -23.38
N SER A 257 4.14 -14.75 -23.08
CA SER A 257 4.70 -15.06 -21.76
C SER A 257 5.50 -13.89 -21.20
N THR A 258 4.85 -12.73 -21.04
CA THR A 258 5.48 -11.51 -20.51
C THR A 258 5.63 -11.48 -18.99
N PHE A 259 5.02 -12.44 -18.27
CA PHE A 259 4.99 -12.50 -16.80
C PHE A 259 4.45 -11.23 -16.13
N ASP A 260 3.66 -10.44 -16.84
CA ASP A 260 2.99 -9.27 -16.30
C ASP A 260 2.03 -9.70 -15.18
N ASN A 261 2.02 -8.97 -14.07
CA ASN A 261 1.08 -9.18 -12.99
C ASN A 261 0.82 -7.87 -12.22
N PHE A 262 -0.28 -7.83 -11.47
CA PHE A 262 -0.54 -6.74 -10.55
C PHE A 262 0.42 -6.79 -9.37
N PRO A 263 0.92 -5.64 -8.88
CA PRO A 263 1.67 -5.59 -7.64
C PRO A 263 0.89 -6.24 -6.49
N ALA A 264 1.55 -7.09 -5.71
CA ALA A 264 0.93 -7.80 -4.58
C ALA A 264 1.27 -7.18 -3.21
N GLY A 265 2.10 -6.14 -3.19
CA GLY A 265 2.62 -5.57 -1.95
C GLY A 265 3.63 -6.48 -1.27
N ALA A 266 3.73 -6.41 0.06
CA ALA A 266 4.65 -7.21 0.86
C ALA A 266 3.90 -7.81 2.05
N ARG A 267 4.11 -9.11 2.34
CA ARG A 267 3.46 -9.78 3.47
C ARG A 267 4.02 -9.35 4.82
N GLU A 268 5.30 -8.97 4.84
CA GLU A 268 6.04 -8.54 6.01
C GLU A 268 7.01 -7.41 5.63
N GLY A 269 7.41 -6.62 6.61
CA GLY A 269 8.48 -5.64 6.48
C GLY A 269 8.99 -5.16 7.84
N HIS A 270 9.45 -3.91 7.90
CA HIS A 270 10.24 -3.39 9.03
C HIS A 270 9.59 -3.55 10.41
N TRP A 271 8.26 -3.38 10.50
CA TRP A 271 7.53 -3.51 11.77
C TRP A 271 6.75 -4.83 11.92
N GLY A 272 7.01 -5.81 11.06
CA GLY A 272 6.34 -7.11 11.06
C GLY A 272 5.37 -7.26 9.89
N THR A 273 4.24 -7.92 10.12
CA THR A 273 3.25 -8.24 9.09
C THR A 273 2.60 -7.01 8.47
N ALA A 274 2.09 -7.15 7.25
CA ALA A 274 1.28 -6.13 6.59
C ALA A 274 0.09 -5.71 7.48
N ILE A 275 -0.14 -4.40 7.59
CA ILE A 275 -1.18 -3.86 8.49
C ILE A 275 -2.58 -3.91 7.85
N ALA A 276 -2.63 -3.98 6.52
CA ALA A 276 -3.88 -4.00 5.75
C ALA A 276 -3.69 -4.73 4.42
N ARG A 277 -4.78 -5.27 3.88
CA ARG A 277 -4.84 -5.81 2.52
C ARG A 277 -5.84 -5.00 1.71
N PHE A 278 -5.39 -4.33 0.66
CA PHE A 278 -6.24 -3.63 -0.28
C PHE A 278 -6.58 -4.52 -1.47
N ARG A 279 -7.69 -4.22 -2.14
CA ARG A 279 -8.02 -4.79 -3.44
C ARG A 279 -7.44 -3.88 -4.53
N THR A 280 -6.81 -4.45 -5.55
CA THR A 280 -6.33 -3.68 -6.71
C THR A 280 -7.44 -3.50 -7.75
N ASP A 281 -7.23 -2.59 -8.71
CA ASP A 281 -8.07 -2.46 -9.91
C ASP A 281 -8.09 -3.74 -10.78
N GLY A 282 -7.07 -4.60 -10.64
CA GLY A 282 -7.01 -5.95 -11.17
C GLY A 282 -7.82 -7.00 -10.41
N ALA A 283 -8.54 -6.62 -9.35
CA ALA A 283 -9.20 -7.53 -8.42
C ALA A 283 -8.27 -8.55 -7.73
N THR A 284 -6.99 -8.19 -7.58
CA THR A 284 -6.01 -8.95 -6.80
C THR A 284 -5.78 -8.32 -5.43
N SER A 285 -5.13 -9.05 -4.52
CA SER A 285 -4.76 -8.53 -3.20
C SER A 285 -3.45 -7.73 -3.25
N TYR A 286 -3.41 -6.62 -2.52
CA TYR A 286 -2.21 -5.85 -2.24
C TYR A 286 -1.98 -5.77 -0.73
N ASP A 287 -0.94 -6.44 -0.24
CA ASP A 287 -0.54 -6.42 1.18
C ASP A 287 0.25 -5.14 1.49
N TYR A 288 -0.36 -4.25 2.27
CA TYR A 288 0.20 -2.94 2.59
C TYR A 288 1.07 -2.99 3.84
N VAL A 289 2.37 -2.87 3.61
CA VAL A 289 3.36 -2.51 4.63
C VAL A 289 3.69 -1.03 4.49
N PRO A 290 3.56 -0.20 5.54
CA PRO A 290 3.82 1.24 5.47
C PRO A 290 5.27 1.61 5.11
N HIS A 291 6.21 0.79 5.55
CA HIS A 291 7.64 1.00 5.33
C HIS A 291 8.07 0.54 3.94
N VAL A 292 8.97 1.31 3.33
CA VAL A 292 9.77 0.86 2.18
C VAL A 292 11.19 0.68 2.72
N LYS A 293 11.65 -0.57 2.78
CA LYS A 293 12.83 -0.94 3.60
C LYS A 293 12.57 -0.51 5.06
N ASP A 294 13.40 0.35 5.62
CA ASP A 294 13.29 0.94 6.96
C ASP A 294 12.63 2.33 6.97
N VAL A 295 12.26 2.88 5.80
CA VAL A 295 11.70 4.24 5.69
C VAL A 295 10.17 4.20 5.74
N GLY A 296 9.62 4.69 6.84
CA GLY A 296 8.19 4.83 7.07
C GLY A 296 7.64 6.22 6.76
N MET A 297 7.79 6.73 5.54
CA MET A 297 7.28 8.07 5.19
C MET A 297 6.29 8.04 4.06
N THR A 298 5.08 8.53 4.36
CA THR A 298 3.94 8.55 3.43
C THR A 298 3.40 9.97 3.27
N ALA A 299 3.25 10.40 2.02
CA ALA A 299 2.50 11.62 1.68
C ALA A 299 1.16 11.25 1.05
N ILE A 300 0.07 11.84 1.52
CA ILE A 300 -1.30 11.60 1.03
C ILE A 300 -1.85 12.90 0.45
N PHE A 301 -2.28 12.86 -0.80
CA PHE A 301 -2.85 13.99 -1.54
C PHE A 301 -4.25 13.67 -2.02
N GLY A 302 -5.22 14.52 -1.73
CA GLY A 302 -6.60 14.32 -2.17
C GLY A 302 -7.55 15.47 -1.84
N PRO A 303 -8.47 15.84 -2.75
CA PRO A 303 -9.40 16.94 -2.53
C PRO A 303 -10.34 16.66 -1.34
N ILE A 304 -11.00 17.72 -0.86
CA ILE A 304 -11.99 17.61 0.22
C ILE A 304 -13.04 16.54 -0.13
N GLY A 305 -13.33 15.66 0.83
CA GLY A 305 -14.32 14.60 0.65
C GLY A 305 -13.82 13.35 -0.10
N SER A 306 -12.53 13.26 -0.44
CA SER A 306 -11.98 12.09 -1.14
C SER A 306 -11.81 10.84 -0.25
N GLY A 307 -12.08 10.92 1.06
CA GLY A 307 -11.83 9.82 2.01
C GLY A 307 -10.41 9.79 2.61
N LYS A 308 -9.59 10.81 2.36
CA LYS A 308 -8.22 10.97 2.91
C LYS A 308 -8.16 10.74 4.43
N THR A 309 -8.99 11.46 5.19
CA THR A 309 -9.03 11.35 6.66
C THR A 309 -9.44 9.94 7.09
N THR A 310 -10.40 9.31 6.40
CA THR A 310 -10.83 7.92 6.68
C THR A 310 -9.70 6.91 6.47
N LEU A 311 -8.91 7.06 5.41
CA LEU A 311 -7.75 6.18 5.18
C LEU A 311 -6.66 6.42 6.23
N LEU A 312 -6.41 7.68 6.58
CA LEU A 312 -5.41 8.05 7.58
C LEU A 312 -5.75 7.45 8.94
N THR A 313 -6.98 7.61 9.40
CA THR A 313 -7.47 7.03 10.66
C THR A 313 -7.54 5.51 10.59
N PHE A 314 -7.92 4.93 9.45
CA PHE A 314 -7.83 3.49 9.24
C PHE A 314 -6.40 2.96 9.42
N ILE A 315 -5.41 3.61 8.80
CA ILE A 315 -4.00 3.23 8.97
C ILE A 315 -3.60 3.34 10.44
N MET A 316 -3.96 4.43 11.12
CA MET A 316 -3.67 4.60 12.56
C MET A 316 -4.29 3.50 13.42
N ALA A 317 -5.53 3.10 13.14
CA ALA A 317 -6.20 2.01 13.84
C ALA A 317 -5.48 0.68 13.60
N MET A 318 -5.10 0.38 12.35
CA MET A 318 -4.41 -0.86 12.01
C MET A 318 -3.00 -0.96 12.59
N MET A 319 -2.38 0.17 12.95
CA MET A 319 -1.08 0.19 13.60
C MET A 319 -1.07 -0.40 15.01
N GLU A 320 -2.22 -0.55 15.65
CA GLU A 320 -2.32 -1.26 16.93
C GLU A 320 -1.60 -2.62 16.87
N GLN A 321 -1.73 -3.35 15.75
CA GLN A 321 -1.07 -4.63 15.50
C GLN A 321 0.46 -4.56 15.57
N ALA A 322 1.04 -3.40 15.23
CA ALA A 322 2.49 -3.18 15.21
C ALA A 322 3.01 -2.43 16.44
N LEU A 323 2.14 -1.81 17.23
CA LEU A 323 2.55 -0.90 18.30
C LEU A 323 2.24 -1.44 19.70
N SER A 324 1.17 -2.22 19.88
CA SER A 324 0.68 -2.63 21.21
C SER A 324 1.71 -3.44 22.00
N GLU A 325 2.31 -4.47 21.42
CA GLU A 325 3.27 -5.35 22.09
C GLU A 325 4.60 -4.67 22.46
N VAL A 326 4.90 -3.53 21.83
CA VAL A 326 6.17 -2.81 22.00
C VAL A 326 6.01 -1.44 22.66
N ASN A 327 4.85 -1.19 23.27
CA ASN A 327 4.51 0.09 23.90
C ASN A 327 4.73 1.29 22.94
N GLY A 328 4.37 1.10 21.67
CA GLY A 328 4.47 2.13 20.64
C GLY A 328 3.48 3.27 20.86
N ALA A 329 3.75 4.42 20.25
CA ALA A 329 2.93 5.63 20.42
C ALA A 329 2.54 6.26 19.08
N VAL A 330 1.32 6.79 19.03
CA VAL A 330 0.76 7.52 17.89
C VAL A 330 0.43 8.95 18.33
N VAL A 331 0.91 9.93 17.58
CA VAL A 331 0.51 11.33 17.73
C VAL A 331 -0.16 11.79 16.44
N PHE A 332 -1.34 12.39 16.58
CA PHE A 332 -2.14 12.86 15.48
C PHE A 332 -2.42 14.36 15.59
N PHE A 333 -1.93 15.12 14.62
CA PHE A 333 -2.32 16.51 14.41
C PHE A 333 -3.53 16.51 13.47
N ASP A 334 -4.70 16.80 14.05
CA ASP A 334 -6.00 16.70 13.40
C ASP A 334 -6.50 18.06 12.91
N LYS A 335 -7.44 18.00 11.97
CA LYS A 335 -8.22 19.13 11.48
C LYS A 335 -9.71 18.80 11.53
N ASP A 336 -10.53 19.78 11.90
CA ASP A 336 -11.99 19.73 11.96
C ASP A 336 -12.55 18.59 12.84
N ARG A 337 -11.79 18.15 13.85
CA ARG A 337 -12.11 16.99 14.71
C ARG A 337 -12.32 15.68 13.94
N GLY A 338 -11.64 15.52 12.79
CA GLY A 338 -11.83 14.43 11.85
C GLY A 338 -11.51 13.04 12.41
N GLY A 339 -10.50 12.91 13.26
CA GLY A 339 -10.10 11.65 13.89
C GLY A 339 -10.34 11.59 15.40
N GLN A 340 -11.06 12.56 15.99
CA GLN A 340 -11.35 12.57 17.42
C GLN A 340 -12.01 11.26 17.88
N LEU A 341 -13.00 10.78 17.15
CA LEU A 341 -13.75 9.59 17.55
C LEU A 341 -12.87 8.34 17.58
N LEU A 342 -11.95 8.18 16.62
CA LEU A 342 -10.96 7.10 16.66
C LEU A 342 -10.11 7.18 17.93
N VAL A 343 -9.52 8.35 18.20
CA VAL A 343 -8.63 8.55 19.36
C VAL A 343 -9.36 8.21 20.65
N LEU A 344 -10.60 8.69 20.80
CA LEU A 344 -11.41 8.40 21.98
C LEU A 344 -11.85 6.92 22.03
N ALA A 345 -12.17 6.29 20.89
CA ALA A 345 -12.58 4.90 20.83
C ALA A 345 -11.44 3.92 21.20
N THR A 346 -10.19 4.30 20.94
CA THR A 346 -9.01 3.53 21.36
C THR A 346 -8.55 3.84 22.79
N GLY A 347 -9.33 4.60 23.56
CA GLY A 347 -8.97 5.01 24.93
C GLY A 347 -7.85 6.06 25.00
N GLY A 348 -7.59 6.75 23.89
CA GLY A 348 -6.58 7.79 23.77
C GLY A 348 -7.02 9.15 24.29
N THR A 349 -6.07 10.08 24.32
CA THR A 349 -6.26 11.47 24.76
C THR A 349 -6.43 12.40 23.56
N TYR A 350 -7.41 13.30 23.62
CA TYR A 350 -7.67 14.25 22.53
C TYR A 350 -7.86 15.67 23.06
N LEU A 351 -6.97 16.58 22.68
CA LEU A 351 -6.98 17.98 23.12
C LEU A 351 -7.45 18.90 21.99
N VAL A 352 -8.56 19.62 22.23
CA VAL A 352 -9.10 20.60 21.28
C VAL A 352 -8.63 22.01 21.64
N LEU A 353 -7.79 22.60 20.80
CA LEU A 353 -7.29 23.95 21.02
C LEU A 353 -8.28 24.99 20.46
N LYS A 354 -8.74 25.92 21.31
CA LYS A 354 -9.77 26.91 20.97
C LYS A 354 -9.27 28.32 21.24
N ARG A 355 -9.60 29.26 20.35
CA ARG A 355 -9.24 30.67 20.51
C ARG A 355 -10.03 31.32 21.66
N GLY A 356 -9.34 32.15 22.45
CA GLY A 356 -9.96 33.00 23.47
C GLY A 356 -10.40 32.30 24.76
N VAL A 357 -10.19 30.99 24.86
CA VAL A 357 -10.37 30.20 26.09
C VAL A 357 -9.06 29.52 26.44
N SER A 358 -8.88 29.14 27.71
CA SER A 358 -7.65 28.44 28.13
C SER A 358 -7.45 27.19 27.26
N CYS A 359 -6.29 27.10 26.62
CA CYS A 359 -5.97 26.03 25.67
C CYS A 359 -5.42 24.76 26.31
N GLY A 360 -5.24 24.75 27.63
CA GLY A 360 -4.56 23.66 28.32
C GLY A 360 -3.08 23.55 27.98
N LEU A 361 -2.44 24.59 27.39
CA LEU A 361 -0.99 24.64 27.24
C LEU A 361 -0.41 25.57 28.31
N ALA A 362 0.54 25.07 29.09
CA ALA A 362 1.24 25.84 30.11
C ALA A 362 2.72 25.41 30.17
N PRO A 363 3.58 25.85 29.23
CA PRO A 363 4.95 25.35 29.09
C PRO A 363 5.82 25.46 30.36
N LEU A 364 5.71 26.55 31.13
CA LEU A 364 6.43 26.70 32.40
C LEU A 364 6.01 25.65 33.45
N ARG A 365 4.77 25.17 33.38
CA ARG A 365 4.20 24.18 34.30
C ARG A 365 4.41 22.75 33.81
N GLY A 366 4.22 22.50 32.51
CA GLY A 366 4.33 21.18 31.89
C GLY A 366 5.75 20.68 31.66
N LEU A 367 6.76 21.55 31.76
CA LEU A 367 8.17 21.19 31.62
C LEU A 367 8.88 20.95 32.96
N THR A 368 9.91 20.11 32.91
CA THR A 368 10.72 19.76 34.07
C THR A 368 11.90 20.71 34.21
N ASN A 369 12.50 20.79 35.39
CA ASN A 369 13.56 21.76 35.69
C ASN A 369 14.96 21.26 35.25
N THR A 370 15.10 20.86 33.98
CA THR A 370 16.36 20.38 33.38
C THR A 370 17.07 21.48 32.57
N PRO A 371 18.38 21.36 32.30
CA PRO A 371 19.09 22.28 31.42
C PRO A 371 18.46 22.38 30.01
N GLU A 372 18.03 21.24 29.46
CA GLU A 372 17.43 21.16 28.12
C GLU A 372 16.09 21.90 28.06
N ASP A 373 15.24 21.75 29.09
CA ASP A 373 13.93 22.40 29.17
C ASP A 373 14.06 23.90 29.33
N ARG A 374 15.02 24.35 30.15
CA ARG A 374 15.31 25.77 30.32
C ARG A 374 15.81 26.40 29.03
N GLU A 375 16.66 25.69 28.28
CA GLU A 375 17.18 26.18 27.00
C GLU A 375 16.07 26.24 25.94
N PHE A 376 15.20 25.23 25.87
CA PHE A 376 14.02 25.28 25.02
C PHE A 376 13.13 26.48 25.38
N LEU A 377 12.78 26.65 26.66
CA LEU A 377 11.97 27.78 27.13
C LEU A 377 12.62 29.11 26.75
N ARG A 378 13.94 29.24 26.88
CA ARG A 378 14.68 30.45 26.52
C ARG A 378 14.51 30.77 25.03
N GLN A 379 14.73 29.79 24.16
CA GLN A 379 14.58 29.97 22.71
C GLN A 379 13.13 30.27 22.34
N TRP A 380 12.18 29.52 22.89
CA TRP A 380 10.77 29.65 22.61
C TRP A 380 10.18 30.98 23.10
N LEU A 381 10.51 31.42 24.32
CA LEU A 381 10.11 32.72 24.87
C LEU A 381 10.73 33.90 24.11
N THR A 382 11.99 33.76 23.67
CA THR A 382 12.61 34.75 22.77
C THR A 382 11.81 34.85 21.47
N GLY A 383 11.43 33.71 20.88
CA GLY A 383 10.57 33.65 19.70
C GLY A 383 9.20 34.32 19.90
N LEU A 384 8.57 34.14 21.07
CA LEU A 384 7.32 34.83 21.40
C LEU A 384 7.48 36.35 21.47
N ILE A 385 8.57 36.84 22.07
CA ILE A 385 8.85 38.26 22.20
C ILE A 385 9.14 38.89 20.83
N GLU A 386 9.83 38.17 19.94
CA GLU A 386 10.20 38.63 18.60
C GLU A 386 9.13 38.34 17.53
N SER A 387 7.98 37.77 17.91
CA SER A 387 6.90 37.40 16.99
C SER A 387 6.20 38.61 16.37
N ASP A 388 6.33 39.80 16.97
CA ASP A 388 5.72 41.04 16.49
C ASP A 388 6.48 41.71 15.32
N GLY A 389 7.57 41.09 14.86
CA GLY A 389 8.37 41.58 13.73
C GLY A 389 9.20 42.84 14.03
N LYS A 390 9.27 43.25 15.31
CA LYS A 390 10.09 44.38 15.75
C LYS A 390 11.53 43.94 16.07
N ASP A 391 12.25 44.77 16.82
CA ASP A 391 13.64 44.55 17.18
C ASP A 391 13.88 43.22 17.93
N THR A 392 15.03 42.61 17.67
CA THR A 392 15.50 41.41 18.39
C THR A 392 15.67 41.68 19.88
N VAL A 393 15.58 40.64 20.70
CA VAL A 393 15.82 40.75 22.15
C VAL A 393 17.25 41.22 22.41
N SER A 394 17.40 42.29 23.21
CA SER A 394 18.72 42.82 23.57
C SER A 394 19.55 41.82 24.38
N SER A 395 20.88 41.88 24.30
CA SER A 395 21.77 41.01 25.08
C SER A 395 21.54 41.11 26.60
N GLU A 396 21.07 42.26 27.09
CA GLU A 396 20.75 42.46 28.50
C GLU A 396 19.41 41.80 28.87
N ASP A 397 18.38 41.95 28.02
CA ASP A 397 17.09 41.31 28.23
C ASP A 397 17.17 39.79 28.06
N ALA A 398 18.03 39.28 27.19
CA ALA A 398 18.31 37.84 27.09
C ALA A 398 18.87 37.28 28.41
N LYS A 399 19.81 38.00 29.07
CA LYS A 399 20.33 37.64 30.40
C LYS A 399 19.27 37.76 31.51
N ARG A 400 18.38 38.74 31.42
CA ARG A 400 17.22 38.87 32.33
C ARG A 400 16.25 37.71 32.16
N LEU A 401 15.89 37.37 30.92
CA LEU A 401 15.00 36.28 30.58
C LEU A 401 15.56 34.94 31.10
N GLN A 402 16.84 34.66 30.88
CA GLN A 402 17.49 33.46 31.39
C GLN A 402 17.38 33.35 32.93
N ARG A 403 17.72 34.41 33.66
CA ARG A 403 17.60 34.43 35.14
C ARG A 403 16.14 34.25 35.59
N GLY A 404 15.21 34.85 34.86
CA GLY A 404 13.78 34.70 35.10
C GLY A 404 13.31 33.26 34.92
N ILE A 405 13.74 32.58 33.85
CA ILE A 405 13.41 31.17 33.59
C ILE A 405 13.99 30.29 34.70
N GLU A 406 15.27 30.45 35.04
CA GLU A 406 15.91 29.70 36.13
C GLU A 406 15.16 29.87 37.45
N ARG A 407 14.73 31.10 37.75
CA ARG A 407 13.96 31.38 38.96
C ARG A 407 12.54 30.80 38.91
N GLN A 408 11.81 30.97 37.81
CA GLN A 408 10.47 30.40 37.65
C GLN A 408 10.49 28.88 37.76
N MET A 409 11.44 28.22 37.09
CA MET A 409 11.55 26.76 37.13
C MET A 409 11.99 26.22 38.50
N SER A 410 12.54 27.06 39.39
CA SER A 410 12.86 26.68 40.78
C SER A 410 11.64 26.65 41.71
N TYR A 411 10.54 27.30 41.34
CA TYR A 411 9.31 27.29 42.14
C TYR A 411 8.51 25.98 41.96
N PRO A 412 7.63 25.65 42.92
CA PRO A 412 6.57 24.65 42.72
C PRO A 412 5.80 24.95 41.43
N VAL A 413 5.37 23.90 40.70
CA VAL A 413 4.76 23.97 39.36
C VAL A 413 3.61 24.98 39.31
N GLU A 414 2.82 25.03 40.37
CA GLU A 414 1.58 25.78 40.57
C GLU A 414 1.84 27.29 40.70
N MET A 415 3.05 27.66 41.14
CA MET A 415 3.48 29.05 41.27
C MET A 415 4.15 29.60 40.01
N ARG A 416 4.41 28.75 39.01
CA ARG A 416 5.06 29.17 37.77
C ARG A 416 4.08 29.91 36.87
N SER A 417 4.49 31.05 36.32
CA SER A 417 3.67 31.86 35.42
C SER A 417 4.50 32.77 34.51
N LEU A 418 3.96 33.11 33.34
CA LEU A 418 4.54 34.11 32.46
C LEU A 418 4.51 35.50 33.10
N ALA A 419 3.47 35.82 33.87
CA ALA A 419 3.41 37.05 34.67
C ALA A 419 4.58 37.16 35.67
N GLY A 420 4.92 36.05 36.35
CA GLY A 420 6.08 36.01 37.25
C GLY A 420 7.41 36.14 36.49
N LEU A 421 7.51 35.56 35.29
CA LEU A 421 8.67 35.73 34.42
C LEU A 421 8.83 37.18 33.93
N ARG A 422 7.72 37.83 33.58
CA ARG A 422 7.66 39.22 33.08
C ARG A 422 8.26 40.23 34.06
N GLN A 423 8.22 39.96 35.37
CA GLN A 423 8.82 40.82 36.40
C GLN A 423 10.35 40.94 36.29
N PHE A 424 11.02 39.99 35.62
CA PHE A 424 12.48 40.04 35.42
C PHE A 424 12.88 40.96 34.26
N LEU A 425 11.95 41.28 33.36
CA LEU A 425 12.16 42.19 32.24
C LEU A 425 11.84 43.62 32.68
N MET A 426 12.57 44.59 32.15
CA MET A 426 12.38 46.00 32.53
C MET A 426 10.94 46.46 32.21
N HIS A 427 10.40 47.34 33.06
CA HIS A 427 9.27 48.19 32.69
C HIS A 427 9.84 49.36 31.87
N GLY A 428 10.34 49.04 30.68
CA GLY A 428 11.00 49.97 29.76
C GLY A 428 10.01 50.62 28.78
N PRO A 429 10.47 51.07 27.59
CA PRO A 429 9.59 51.68 26.59
C PRO A 429 8.43 50.75 26.22
N GLU A 430 7.32 51.32 25.73
CA GLU A 430 6.09 50.60 25.36
C GLU A 430 6.31 49.43 24.38
N GLU A 431 7.50 49.34 23.76
CA GLU A 431 7.89 48.31 22.80
C GLU A 431 9.02 47.37 23.29
N GLY A 432 9.44 47.48 24.55
CA GLY A 432 10.49 46.63 25.13
C GLY A 432 10.10 45.16 25.25
N ALA A 433 11.09 44.27 25.42
CA ALA A 433 10.88 42.82 25.55
C ALA A 433 9.82 42.44 26.61
N GLY A 434 9.77 43.21 27.70
CA GLY A 434 8.74 43.09 28.73
C GLY A 434 7.32 43.32 28.20
N ALA A 435 7.05 44.48 27.60
CA ALA A 435 5.74 44.82 27.06
C ALA A 435 5.28 43.80 26.00
N ARG A 436 6.20 43.31 25.18
CA ARG A 436 5.94 42.25 24.19
C ARG A 436 5.67 40.88 24.79
N LEU A 437 6.20 40.55 25.97
CA LEU A 437 5.84 39.33 26.70
C LEU A 437 4.48 39.47 27.41
N GLU A 438 4.10 40.69 27.79
CA GLU A 438 2.91 40.98 28.60
C GLU A 438 1.60 40.53 27.93
N ARG A 439 1.51 40.64 26.60
CA ARG A 439 0.36 40.12 25.83
C ARG A 439 0.13 38.61 26.00
N TRP A 440 1.17 37.84 26.31
CA TRP A 440 1.13 36.39 26.50
C TRP A 440 0.84 36.00 27.94
N CYS A 441 0.90 36.95 28.88
CA CYS A 441 0.58 36.73 30.28
C CYS A 441 -0.93 36.66 30.47
N ARG A 442 -1.40 35.93 31.48
CA ARG A 442 -2.82 35.85 31.84
C ARG A 442 -3.41 37.26 32.02
N GLY A 443 -4.55 37.51 31.38
CA GLY A 443 -5.19 38.84 31.32
C GLY A 443 -4.77 39.70 30.13
N GLY A 444 -3.68 39.34 29.44
CA GLY A 444 -3.29 39.90 28.14
C GLY A 444 -4.05 39.28 26.96
N ALA A 445 -3.88 39.86 25.77
CA ALA A 445 -4.63 39.48 24.55
C ALA A 445 -4.46 38.00 24.13
N LEU A 446 -3.29 37.40 24.41
CA LEU A 446 -2.95 35.99 24.13
C LEU A 446 -2.69 35.18 25.42
N GLY A 447 -3.05 35.73 26.59
CA GLY A 447 -2.85 35.07 27.88
C GLY A 447 -3.57 33.73 28.06
N TRP A 448 -4.58 33.47 27.21
CA TRP A 448 -5.34 32.23 27.16
C TRP A 448 -4.55 31.06 26.56
N LEU A 449 -3.44 31.33 25.85
CA LEU A 449 -2.74 30.31 25.07
C LEU A 449 -1.70 29.53 25.88
N PHE A 450 -0.82 30.20 26.63
CA PHE A 450 0.34 29.56 27.29
C PHE A 450 0.50 29.82 28.80
N ASP A 451 -0.34 30.66 29.42
CA ASP A 451 -0.27 31.02 30.85
C ASP A 451 -1.44 30.40 31.66
N GLY A 452 -1.84 29.19 31.26
CA GLY A 452 -2.89 28.39 31.89
C GLY A 452 -2.52 27.89 33.29
N GLU A 453 -3.51 27.37 34.03
CA GLU A 453 -3.28 26.79 35.36
C GLU A 453 -2.75 25.37 35.31
N THR A 454 -3.11 24.64 34.27
CA THR A 454 -2.73 23.25 34.03
C THR A 454 -2.19 23.12 32.63
N ASP A 455 -1.23 22.22 32.48
CA ASP A 455 -0.81 21.73 31.17
C ASP A 455 -1.51 20.40 30.92
N GLU A 456 -2.41 20.38 29.94
CA GLU A 456 -3.29 19.26 29.57
C GLU A 456 -2.69 18.38 28.46
N VAL A 457 -1.45 18.63 28.05
CA VAL A 457 -0.76 17.81 27.05
C VAL A 457 -0.38 16.47 27.70
N ASP A 458 -1.20 15.45 27.44
CA ASP A 458 -0.95 14.07 27.89
C ASP A 458 -0.57 13.17 26.70
N LEU A 459 0.68 12.68 26.74
CA LEU A 459 1.27 11.77 25.75
C LEU A 459 1.50 10.35 26.32
N SER A 460 0.87 10.02 27.44
CA SER A 460 0.97 8.69 28.07
C SER A 460 0.10 7.64 27.37
N SER A 461 -0.90 8.08 26.61
CA SER A 461 -1.80 7.20 25.87
C SER A 461 -1.18 6.66 24.58
N ALA A 462 -1.61 5.46 24.16
CA ALA A 462 -1.15 4.83 22.92
C ALA A 462 -1.44 5.69 21.68
N ILE A 463 -2.57 6.40 21.66
CA ILE A 463 -2.93 7.38 20.65
C ILE A 463 -3.23 8.71 21.34
N THR A 464 -2.57 9.77 20.91
CA THR A 464 -2.82 11.15 21.34
C THR A 464 -3.18 12.01 20.14
N GLY A 465 -4.26 12.78 20.23
CA GLY A 465 -4.71 13.70 19.18
C GLY A 465 -4.70 15.16 19.64
N PHE A 466 -4.30 16.05 18.74
CA PHE A 466 -4.38 17.50 18.93
C PHE A 466 -5.17 18.12 17.78
N ASP A 467 -6.27 18.80 18.09
CA ASP A 467 -6.98 19.63 17.11
C ASP A 467 -6.40 21.05 17.13
N LEU A 468 -5.72 21.42 16.04
CA LEU A 468 -5.13 22.75 15.85
C LEU A 468 -5.95 23.61 14.89
N THR A 469 -7.15 23.18 14.49
CA THR A 469 -7.97 23.81 13.43
C THR A 469 -8.14 25.30 13.63
N ALA A 470 -8.41 25.72 14.87
CA ALA A 470 -8.65 27.13 15.20
C ALA A 470 -7.42 28.02 15.02
N PHE A 471 -6.22 27.44 14.88
CA PHE A 471 -4.95 28.15 14.82
C PHE A 471 -4.30 28.13 13.43
N LEU A 472 -4.69 27.20 12.55
CA LEU A 472 -4.01 26.97 11.26
C LEU A 472 -3.90 28.22 10.37
N ASP A 473 -4.85 29.15 10.46
CA ASP A 473 -4.87 30.41 9.68
C ASP A 473 -4.24 31.61 10.43
N HIS A 474 -3.57 31.36 11.56
CA HIS A 474 -3.01 32.38 12.44
C HIS A 474 -1.57 32.04 12.85
N ASP A 475 -0.61 32.41 12.00
CA ASP A 475 0.82 32.11 12.18
C ASP A 475 1.36 32.49 13.57
N GLU A 476 0.96 33.65 14.07
CA GLU A 476 1.38 34.19 15.37
C GLU A 476 1.15 33.21 16.54
N ILE A 477 0.08 32.41 16.48
CA ILE A 477 -0.24 31.42 17.52
C ILE A 477 0.08 29.99 17.07
N CYS A 478 -0.05 29.67 15.79
CA CYS A 478 0.17 28.31 15.28
C CYS A 478 1.62 27.86 15.46
N ALA A 479 2.57 28.70 15.03
CA ALA A 479 3.99 28.40 15.11
C ALA A 479 4.47 28.11 16.56
N PRO A 480 4.22 28.98 17.56
CA PRO A 480 4.66 28.69 18.92
C PRO A 480 3.92 27.53 19.58
N THR A 481 2.64 27.30 19.26
CA THR A 481 1.89 26.14 19.77
C THR A 481 2.50 24.85 19.25
N ALA A 482 2.73 24.76 17.95
CA ALA A 482 3.27 23.56 17.37
C ALA A 482 4.74 23.33 17.76
N ALA A 483 5.55 24.38 17.94
CA ALA A 483 6.90 24.26 18.50
C ALA A 483 6.90 23.65 19.92
N TYR A 484 5.95 24.05 20.77
CA TYR A 484 5.79 23.47 22.09
C TYR A 484 5.36 22.00 22.05
N LEU A 485 4.36 21.68 21.24
CA LEU A 485 3.87 20.30 21.09
C LEU A 485 4.97 19.38 20.54
N LEU A 486 5.68 19.80 19.48
CA LEU A 486 6.79 19.01 18.92
C LEU A 486 7.91 18.78 19.93
N TYR A 487 8.22 19.77 20.76
CA TYR A 487 9.20 19.59 21.84
C TYR A 487 8.74 18.57 22.89
N ARG A 488 7.45 18.59 23.26
CA ARG A 488 6.87 17.57 24.16
C ARG A 488 6.88 16.17 23.55
N ILE A 489 6.59 16.07 22.26
CA ILE A 489 6.61 14.82 21.50
C ILE A 489 8.03 14.28 21.37
N GLU A 490 9.04 15.12 21.10
CA GLU A 490 10.45 14.72 20.96
C GLU A 490 10.94 13.94 22.21
N LYS A 491 10.45 14.30 23.40
CA LYS A 491 10.76 13.59 24.64
C LYS A 491 10.17 12.19 24.78
N VAL A 492 9.14 11.88 23.99
CA VAL A 492 8.47 10.56 23.94
C VAL A 492 9.12 9.67 22.89
N VAL A 493 9.87 10.25 21.95
CA VAL A 493 10.62 9.55 20.91
C VAL A 493 11.94 9.02 21.50
N ASP A 494 11.80 7.96 22.31
CA ASP A 494 12.86 7.30 23.10
C ASP A 494 13.42 6.02 22.44
N GLY A 495 13.10 5.81 21.16
CA GLY A 495 13.48 4.62 20.38
C GLY A 495 12.37 3.57 20.27
N ARG A 496 11.26 3.72 21.01
CA ARG A 496 10.03 2.94 20.76
C ARG A 496 9.49 3.20 19.35
N ARG A 497 8.66 2.28 18.83
CA ARG A 497 7.95 2.52 17.56
C ARG A 497 7.02 3.72 17.73
N PHE A 498 7.22 4.73 16.88
CA PHE A 498 6.49 5.99 16.98
C PHE A 498 5.86 6.36 15.63
N LEU A 499 4.60 6.77 15.63
CA LEU A 499 3.91 7.29 14.45
C LEU A 499 3.47 8.73 14.72
N MET A 500 3.89 9.67 13.88
CA MET A 500 3.25 10.99 13.81
C MET A 500 2.47 11.14 12.49
N SER A 501 1.20 11.46 12.62
CA SER A 501 0.30 11.74 11.50
C SER A 501 -0.13 13.21 11.56
N CYS A 502 -0.08 13.90 10.43
CA CYS A 502 -0.53 15.29 10.31
C CYS A 502 -1.53 15.41 9.17
N ASP A 503 -2.79 15.72 9.50
CA ASP A 503 -3.72 16.23 8.51
C ASP A 503 -3.40 17.70 8.21
N GLU A 504 -3.62 18.08 6.95
CA GLU A 504 -3.34 19.40 6.41
C GLU A 504 -1.93 19.96 6.70
N PHE A 505 -0.91 19.13 6.41
CA PHE A 505 0.49 19.40 6.75
C PHE A 505 1.03 20.75 6.27
N ARG A 506 0.51 21.30 5.15
CA ARG A 506 0.94 22.59 4.59
C ARG A 506 0.84 23.74 5.59
N ALA A 507 -0.15 23.74 6.47
CA ALA A 507 -0.38 24.83 7.41
C ALA A 507 0.79 24.97 8.41
N TYR A 508 1.51 23.88 8.64
CA TYR A 508 2.68 23.84 9.51
C TYR A 508 3.97 24.32 8.81
N LEU A 509 3.96 24.59 7.51
CA LEU A 509 5.17 24.97 6.76
C LEU A 509 5.28 26.46 6.44
N LEU A 510 4.26 27.26 6.78
CA LEU A 510 4.15 28.67 6.35
C LEU A 510 5.13 29.60 7.08
N ASP A 511 5.48 29.29 8.34
CA ASP A 511 6.45 30.08 9.12
C ASP A 511 7.89 29.53 8.95
N PRO A 512 8.87 30.33 8.47
CA PRO A 512 10.25 29.88 8.28
C PRO A 512 11.00 29.47 9.55
N LYS A 513 10.72 30.11 10.70
CA LYS A 513 11.30 29.74 12.00
C LYS A 513 10.75 28.39 12.44
N PHE A 514 9.47 28.16 12.21
CA PHE A 514 8.81 26.90 12.55
C PHE A 514 9.21 25.74 11.62
N ALA A 515 9.41 26.02 10.33
CA ALA A 515 9.93 25.06 9.36
C ALA A 515 11.25 24.43 9.82
N ALA A 516 12.18 25.21 10.39
CA ALA A 516 13.44 24.69 10.93
C ALA A 516 13.25 23.73 12.12
N VAL A 517 12.28 24.01 12.99
CA VAL A 517 11.93 23.14 14.13
C VAL A 517 11.36 21.81 13.62
N ILE A 518 10.45 21.87 12.64
CA ILE A 518 9.91 20.69 11.98
C ILE A 518 11.01 19.87 11.32
N ASP A 519 11.88 20.50 10.52
CA ASP A 519 12.95 19.79 9.81
C ASP A 519 13.84 18.99 10.78
N LYS A 520 14.25 19.64 11.88
CA LYS A 520 15.00 18.98 12.96
C LYS A 520 14.21 17.83 13.58
N PHE A 521 12.94 18.04 13.91
CA PHE A 521 12.09 17.02 14.53
C PHE A 521 11.92 15.80 13.60
N LEU A 522 11.68 16.02 12.31
CA LEU A 522 11.51 14.94 11.34
C LEU A 522 12.80 14.12 11.17
N LEU A 523 13.99 14.75 11.26
CA LEU A 523 15.26 14.04 11.33
C LEU A 523 15.39 13.18 12.60
N THR A 524 14.93 13.68 13.75
CA THR A 524 14.90 12.93 15.01
C THR A 524 13.98 11.72 14.93
N VAL A 525 12.76 11.88 14.38
CA VAL A 525 11.81 10.77 14.20
C VAL A 525 12.43 9.64 13.37
N ARG A 526 13.14 9.96 12.29
CA ARG A 526 13.80 8.95 11.45
C ARG A 526 14.89 8.17 12.18
N LYS A 527 15.70 8.86 12.99
CA LYS A 527 16.79 8.23 13.74
C LYS A 527 16.29 7.31 14.86
N ASN A 528 15.07 7.53 15.34
CA ASN A 528 14.50 6.86 16.51
C ASN A 528 13.32 5.96 16.16
N ASN A 529 13.42 5.19 15.06
CA ASN A 529 12.42 4.17 14.68
C ASN A 529 10.99 4.73 14.56
N GLY A 530 10.88 5.93 13.97
CA GLY A 530 9.61 6.62 13.80
C GLY A 530 9.11 6.68 12.36
N MET A 531 7.80 6.75 12.21
CA MET A 531 7.04 6.81 10.97
C MET A 531 6.27 8.14 10.87
N LEU A 532 6.15 8.67 9.65
CA LEU A 532 5.46 9.92 9.36
C LEU A 532 4.41 9.75 8.27
N ILE A 533 3.20 10.23 8.53
CA ILE A 533 2.12 10.35 7.55
C ILE A 533 1.74 11.82 7.41
N LEU A 534 1.95 12.38 6.22
CA LEU A 534 1.66 13.77 5.91
C LEU A 534 0.50 13.83 4.92
N ALA A 535 -0.60 14.44 5.30
CA ALA A 535 -1.77 14.58 4.44
C ALA A 535 -1.99 16.05 4.06
N THR A 536 -2.36 16.32 2.81
CA THR A 536 -2.81 17.64 2.36
C THR A 536 -3.78 17.51 1.19
N GLN A 537 -4.50 18.58 0.85
CA GLN A 537 -5.46 18.53 -0.25
C GLN A 537 -4.81 18.52 -1.63
N GLN A 538 -3.79 19.35 -1.82
CA GLN A 538 -3.20 19.65 -3.11
C GLN A 538 -1.66 19.67 -2.98
N PRO A 539 -0.92 18.94 -3.82
CA PRO A 539 0.54 18.91 -3.74
C PRO A 539 1.20 20.27 -3.94
N GLU A 540 0.61 21.12 -4.78
CA GLU A 540 1.04 22.49 -5.08
C GLU A 540 1.37 23.26 -3.79
N HIS A 541 0.48 23.20 -2.80
CA HIS A 541 0.62 23.95 -1.55
C HIS A 541 1.81 23.53 -0.68
N VAL A 542 2.30 22.29 -0.84
CA VAL A 542 3.47 21.82 -0.09
C VAL A 542 4.74 22.05 -0.91
N LEU A 543 4.65 21.95 -2.23
CA LEU A 543 5.78 22.10 -3.15
C LEU A 543 6.29 23.55 -3.24
N GLU A 544 5.45 24.55 -2.97
CA GLU A 544 5.85 25.96 -2.88
C GLU A 544 6.90 26.23 -1.79
N SER A 545 6.94 25.41 -0.73
CA SER A 545 7.95 25.49 0.32
C SER A 545 9.18 24.65 -0.01
N LYS A 546 10.38 25.21 0.15
CA LYS A 546 11.65 24.47 0.01
C LYS A 546 11.71 23.25 0.93
N LEU A 547 11.23 23.41 2.18
CA LEU A 547 11.15 22.30 3.12
C LEU A 547 10.11 21.27 2.66
N GLY A 548 8.92 21.72 2.25
CA GLY A 548 7.87 20.83 1.78
C GLY A 548 8.29 19.97 0.58
N SER A 549 8.96 20.57 -0.42
CA SER A 549 9.55 19.84 -1.55
C SER A 549 10.56 18.77 -1.10
N SER A 550 11.44 19.10 -0.15
CA SER A 550 12.41 18.15 0.42
C SER A 550 11.72 16.99 1.15
N LEU A 551 10.67 17.28 1.91
CA LEU A 551 9.91 16.27 2.66
C LEU A 551 9.12 15.32 1.76
N VAL A 552 8.47 15.86 0.72
CA VAL A 552 7.74 15.05 -0.27
C VAL A 552 8.70 14.15 -1.05
N ALA A 553 9.90 14.63 -1.36
CA ALA A 553 10.95 13.80 -1.99
C ALA A 553 11.37 12.64 -1.07
N GLN A 554 11.40 12.85 0.25
CA GLN A 554 11.76 11.84 1.25
C GLN A 554 10.61 10.85 1.57
N CYS A 555 9.38 11.14 1.13
CA CYS A 555 8.26 10.21 1.24
C CYS A 555 8.36 9.11 0.16
N MET A 556 8.83 7.93 0.58
CA MET A 556 8.97 6.74 -0.29
C MET A 556 7.62 6.17 -0.75
N THR A 557 6.55 6.41 0.02
CA THR A 557 5.18 6.12 -0.39
C THR A 557 4.41 7.42 -0.65
N LYS A 558 3.71 7.49 -1.78
CA LYS A 558 2.79 8.58 -2.10
C LYS A 558 1.41 7.98 -2.40
N ILE A 559 0.37 8.45 -1.72
CA ILE A 559 -1.01 8.03 -1.94
C ILE A 559 -1.76 9.19 -2.58
N LEU A 560 -2.26 8.98 -3.79
CA LEU A 560 -2.85 10.02 -4.63
C LEU A 560 -4.32 9.67 -4.91
N TYR A 561 -5.23 10.46 -4.36
CA TYR A 561 -6.66 10.36 -4.65
C TYR A 561 -7.01 11.03 -5.99
N PRO A 562 -8.15 10.67 -6.61
CA PRO A 562 -8.60 11.27 -7.86
C PRO A 562 -8.74 12.79 -7.73
N SER A 563 -8.21 13.52 -8.69
CA SER A 563 -8.22 14.98 -8.70
C SER A 563 -8.37 15.51 -10.14
N PRO A 564 -9.59 15.90 -10.57
CA PRO A 564 -9.82 16.38 -11.94
C PRO A 564 -9.09 17.70 -12.23
N THR A 565 -8.73 18.44 -11.18
CA THR A 565 -7.98 19.69 -11.23
C THR A 565 -6.48 19.49 -11.02
N ALA A 566 -5.96 18.26 -11.05
CA ALA A 566 -4.53 17.97 -10.83
C ALA A 566 -3.63 18.75 -11.80
N ASP A 567 -2.76 19.59 -11.25
CA ASP A 567 -1.76 20.30 -12.05
C ASP A 567 -0.69 19.35 -12.59
N ARG A 568 -0.37 19.49 -13.87
CA ARG A 568 0.57 18.58 -14.53
C ARG A 568 1.99 18.76 -14.00
N HIS A 569 2.41 20.00 -13.72
CA HIS A 569 3.75 20.28 -13.25
C HIS A 569 3.96 19.77 -11.81
N ALA A 570 2.99 20.00 -10.92
CA ALA A 570 3.02 19.52 -9.55
C ALA A 570 3.13 17.99 -9.48
N TYR A 571 2.34 17.25 -10.27
CA TYR A 571 2.36 15.78 -10.23
C TYR A 571 3.58 15.18 -10.95
N ILE A 572 3.91 15.63 -12.15
CA ILE A 572 5.02 15.03 -12.92
C ILE A 572 6.37 15.50 -12.39
N THR A 573 6.55 16.81 -12.21
CA THR A 573 7.83 17.37 -11.77
C THR A 573 7.96 17.32 -10.24
N GLY A 574 6.93 17.73 -9.51
CA GLY A 574 6.98 17.79 -8.05
C GLY A 574 6.89 16.43 -7.37
N LEU A 575 5.96 15.57 -7.79
CA LEU A 575 5.76 14.24 -7.20
C LEU A 575 6.49 13.12 -7.95
N SER A 576 7.18 13.43 -9.05
CA SER A 576 7.85 12.45 -9.93
C SER A 576 6.88 11.40 -10.49
N CYS A 577 5.65 11.80 -10.79
CA CYS A 577 4.68 10.90 -11.40
C CYS A 577 5.01 10.66 -12.89
N THR A 578 4.78 9.43 -13.35
CA THR A 578 4.77 9.13 -14.79
C THR A 578 3.53 9.75 -15.44
N GLU A 579 3.55 9.87 -16.76
CA GLU A 579 2.39 10.33 -17.52
C GLU A 579 1.17 9.41 -17.31
N GLY A 580 1.38 8.10 -17.14
CA GLY A 580 0.31 7.14 -16.83
C GLY A 580 -0.28 7.34 -15.44
N GLU A 581 0.57 7.53 -14.43
CA GLU A 581 0.14 7.83 -13.06
C GLU A 581 -0.65 9.13 -12.97
N TYR A 582 -0.18 10.18 -13.67
CA TYR A 582 -0.87 11.45 -13.77
C TYR A 582 -2.26 11.32 -14.39
N ARG A 583 -2.37 10.62 -15.53
CA ARG A 583 -3.67 10.37 -16.18
C ARG A 583 -4.60 9.53 -15.31
N ALA A 584 -4.08 8.55 -14.58
CA ALA A 584 -4.88 7.76 -13.64
C ALA A 584 -5.51 8.67 -12.57
N VAL A 585 -4.74 9.59 -11.98
CA VAL A 585 -5.24 10.54 -10.97
C VAL A 585 -6.21 11.56 -11.55
N ARG A 586 -5.89 12.14 -12.71
CA ARG A 586 -6.65 13.25 -13.30
C ARG A 586 -7.94 12.81 -13.99
N GLU A 587 -7.95 11.62 -14.57
CA GLU A 587 -9.04 11.14 -15.44
C GLU A 587 -9.48 9.73 -15.07
N GLY A 588 -8.54 8.79 -14.98
CA GLY A 588 -8.84 7.35 -14.91
C GLY A 588 -9.60 6.89 -13.67
N MET A 589 -9.32 7.49 -12.51
CA MET A 589 -10.00 7.18 -11.25
C MET A 589 -11.13 8.17 -10.91
N VAL A 590 -11.34 9.21 -11.73
CA VAL A 590 -12.38 10.21 -11.47
C VAL A 590 -13.76 9.56 -11.54
N GLY A 591 -14.60 9.84 -10.54
CA GLY A 591 -15.92 9.25 -10.39
C GLY A 591 -15.97 8.06 -9.42
N ASP A 592 -14.83 7.54 -8.99
CA ASP A 592 -14.76 6.52 -7.92
C ASP A 592 -13.92 7.04 -6.74
N PRO A 593 -14.54 7.68 -5.73
CA PRO A 593 -13.83 8.26 -4.60
C PRO A 593 -13.19 7.21 -3.68
N LYS A 594 -13.50 5.92 -3.90
CA LYS A 594 -12.99 4.82 -3.09
C LYS A 594 -11.65 4.29 -3.62
N ARG A 595 -11.11 4.89 -4.70
CA ARG A 595 -9.82 4.50 -5.27
C ARG A 595 -8.74 5.50 -4.93
N PHE A 596 -7.52 4.98 -4.79
CA PHE A 596 -6.31 5.80 -4.76
C PHE A 596 -5.18 5.11 -5.51
N LEU A 597 -4.27 5.91 -6.04
CA LEU A 597 -3.03 5.44 -6.62
C LEU A 597 -1.95 5.44 -5.52
N MET A 598 -1.41 4.27 -5.20
CA MET A 598 -0.23 4.15 -4.35
C MET A 598 1.01 4.09 -5.23
N LYS A 599 1.88 5.08 -5.08
CA LYS A 599 3.15 5.20 -5.80
C LYS A 599 4.33 4.92 -4.86
N ARG A 600 5.25 4.09 -5.36
CA ARG A 600 6.58 3.81 -4.78
C ARG A 600 7.63 3.85 -5.88
N GLU A 601 8.90 3.75 -5.50
CA GLU A 601 10.03 3.70 -6.44
C GLU A 601 9.93 2.48 -7.39
N ASN A 602 9.54 1.31 -6.85
CA ASN A 602 9.47 0.06 -7.60
C ASN A 602 8.20 -0.10 -8.44
N GLY A 603 7.32 0.91 -8.46
CA GLY A 603 6.08 0.89 -9.23
C GLY A 603 4.90 1.47 -8.48
N SER A 604 3.78 1.56 -9.21
CA SER A 604 2.53 2.11 -8.71
C SER A 604 1.37 1.14 -8.91
N VAL A 605 0.40 1.22 -8.01
CA VAL A 605 -0.78 0.36 -8.00
C VAL A 605 -2.02 1.19 -7.68
N ILE A 606 -3.12 0.91 -8.38
CA ILE A 606 -4.41 1.50 -8.01
C ILE A 606 -5.08 0.53 -7.04
N CYS A 607 -5.37 1.04 -5.84
CA CYS A 607 -6.05 0.30 -4.78
C CYS A 607 -7.46 0.85 -4.59
N GLU A 608 -8.36 -0.04 -4.17
CA GLU A 608 -9.71 0.26 -3.72
C GLU A 608 -9.77 0.15 -2.19
N PHE A 609 -10.36 1.16 -1.57
CA PHE A 609 -10.63 1.29 -0.14
C PHE A 609 -12.12 1.58 0.05
N ASP A 610 -12.89 0.50 0.12
CA ASP A 610 -14.33 0.53 0.32
C ASP A 610 -14.71 -0.05 1.68
N LEU A 611 -15.12 0.82 2.60
CA LEU A 611 -15.67 0.43 3.91
C LEU A 611 -17.20 0.56 3.97
N SER A 612 -17.90 0.72 2.83
CA SER A 612 -19.34 1.00 2.82
C SER A 612 -20.21 -0.10 3.44
N SER A 613 -19.69 -1.32 3.56
CA SER A 613 -20.32 -2.43 4.30
C SER A 613 -20.19 -2.32 5.83
N MET A 614 -19.43 -1.33 6.33
CA MET A 614 -19.10 -1.11 7.74
C MET A 614 -19.38 0.35 8.16
N PRO A 615 -20.61 0.86 7.98
CA PRO A 615 -20.93 2.27 8.13
C PRO A 615 -20.72 2.81 9.57
N GLU A 616 -20.92 1.98 10.58
CA GLU A 616 -20.66 2.30 11.99
C GLU A 616 -19.16 2.56 12.25
N TYR A 617 -18.27 1.77 11.64
CA TYR A 617 -16.83 1.99 11.72
C TYR A 617 -16.40 3.23 10.94
N ILE A 618 -16.99 3.50 9.78
CA ILE A 618 -16.78 4.78 9.07
C ILE A 618 -17.18 5.96 9.98
N ALA A 619 -18.25 5.82 10.76
CA ALA A 619 -18.67 6.89 11.66
C ALA A 619 -17.66 7.19 12.77
N VAL A 620 -16.86 6.21 13.18
CA VAL A 620 -15.74 6.36 14.13
C VAL A 620 -14.47 6.89 13.44
N LEU A 621 -14.14 6.36 12.26
CA LEU A 621 -12.92 6.71 11.51
C LEU A 621 -13.01 8.09 10.85
N SER A 622 -14.21 8.59 10.58
CA SER A 622 -14.45 9.90 9.97
C SER A 622 -15.47 10.67 10.78
N GLY A 623 -14.94 11.34 11.81
CA GLY A 623 -15.69 12.26 12.65
C GLY A 623 -16.12 13.49 11.87
N ARG A 624 -17.38 13.89 12.05
CA ARG A 624 -17.87 15.23 11.79
C ARG A 624 -18.17 15.90 13.12
N ALA A 625 -18.20 17.22 13.16
CA ALA A 625 -18.45 17.98 14.39
C ALA A 625 -19.72 17.52 15.14
N ASN A 626 -20.80 17.21 14.43
CA ASN A 626 -22.03 16.69 15.02
C ASN A 626 -21.88 15.31 15.68
N ARG A 627 -21.20 14.37 15.03
CA ARG A 627 -20.92 13.03 15.59
C ARG A 627 -19.98 13.10 16.77
N ALA A 628 -18.97 13.96 16.69
CA ALA A 628 -18.05 14.23 17.78
C ALA A 628 -18.82 14.78 19.00
N ASN A 629 -19.70 15.77 18.81
CA ASN A 629 -20.56 16.28 19.88
C ASN A 629 -21.53 15.23 20.42
N PHE A 630 -22.01 14.31 19.58
CA PHE A 630 -22.87 13.21 20.02
C PHE A 630 -22.11 12.23 20.92
N ALA A 631 -20.88 11.84 20.54
CA ALA A 631 -20.04 11.01 21.39
C ALA A 631 -19.70 11.67 22.72
N GLU A 632 -19.41 12.97 22.75
CA GLU A 632 -19.19 13.69 24.02
C GLU A 632 -20.40 13.63 24.96
N ARG A 633 -21.62 13.73 24.42
CA ARG A 633 -22.84 13.56 25.22
C ARG A 633 -22.95 12.13 25.79
N LEU A 634 -22.68 11.11 24.98
CA LEU A 634 -22.68 9.73 25.45
C LEU A 634 -21.59 9.48 26.50
N ARG A 635 -20.39 10.07 26.34
CA ARG A 635 -19.31 10.00 27.33
C ARG A 635 -19.67 10.66 28.65
N ALA A 636 -20.42 11.76 28.62
CA ALA A 636 -20.93 12.42 29.82
C ALA A 636 -22.04 11.61 30.52
N GLU A 637 -22.84 10.84 29.77
CA GLU A 637 -23.95 10.03 30.30
C GLU A 637 -23.48 8.67 30.84
N TYR A 638 -22.65 7.95 30.08
CA TYR A 638 -22.25 6.57 30.37
C TYR A 638 -20.83 6.44 30.95
N GLY A 639 -20.00 7.48 30.80
CA GLY A 639 -18.60 7.52 31.26
C GLY A 639 -17.59 7.60 30.12
N ALA A 640 -16.35 7.97 30.46
CA ALA A 640 -15.29 8.28 29.50
C ALA A 640 -14.57 7.04 28.95
N ASP A 641 -14.71 5.87 29.58
CA ASP A 641 -14.09 4.63 29.14
C ASP A 641 -14.78 4.14 27.85
N PRO A 642 -14.04 3.82 26.77
CA PRO A 642 -14.61 3.33 25.52
C PRO A 642 -15.61 2.20 25.68
N SER A 643 -15.39 1.27 26.62
CA SER A 643 -16.28 0.14 26.89
C SER A 643 -17.67 0.55 27.39
N GLN A 644 -17.83 1.79 27.84
CA GLN A 644 -19.08 2.30 28.40
C GLN A 644 -19.95 3.05 27.39
N TRP A 645 -19.36 3.72 26.39
CA TRP A 645 -20.10 4.60 25.46
C TRP A 645 -20.01 4.20 24.00
N LEU A 646 -18.97 3.46 23.59
CA LEU A 646 -18.69 3.19 22.16
C LEU A 646 -19.79 2.34 21.53
N ASP A 647 -20.27 1.30 22.20
CA ASP A 647 -21.36 0.46 21.70
C ASP A 647 -22.66 1.26 21.52
N HIS A 648 -22.94 2.18 22.46
CA HIS A 648 -24.07 3.10 22.32
C HIS A 648 -23.90 4.04 21.13
N PHE A 649 -22.68 4.54 20.88
CA PHE A 649 -22.39 5.36 19.72
C PHE A 649 -22.55 4.55 18.42
N MET A 650 -21.96 3.35 18.34
CA MET A 650 -22.01 2.48 17.16
C MET A 650 -23.46 2.08 16.82
N ALA A 651 -24.31 1.86 17.82
CA ALA A 651 -25.73 1.57 17.61
C ALA A 651 -26.54 2.81 17.17
N ARG A 652 -26.13 4.02 17.56
CA ARG A 652 -26.95 5.25 17.48
C ARG A 652 -26.31 6.39 16.67
N TYR A 653 -25.21 6.15 15.95
CA TYR A 653 -24.47 7.21 15.25
C TYR A 653 -25.32 7.98 14.23
N HIS A 654 -26.41 7.37 13.74
CA HIS A 654 -27.39 7.97 12.83
C HIS A 654 -28.31 9.01 13.52
N GLU A 655 -28.38 9.01 14.87
CA GLU A 655 -29.09 10.04 15.65
C GLU A 655 -28.34 11.38 15.72
N ALA A 656 -27.06 11.39 15.33
CA ALA A 656 -26.28 12.62 15.23
C ALA A 656 -26.86 13.51 14.12
N LYS A 657 -27.70 14.48 14.51
CA LYS A 657 -28.26 15.49 13.61
C LYS A 657 -27.16 16.46 13.18
N ASP A 658 -27.15 16.82 11.89
CA ASP A 658 -26.28 17.88 11.34
C ASP A 658 -26.58 19.25 11.99
#